data_AF-A0A938SLU7-F1
#
_entry.id   AF-A0A938SLU7-F1
#
_cell.length_a   1.000
_cell.length_b   1.000
_cell.length_c   1.000
_cell.angle_alpha   90.00
_cell.angle_beta   90.00
_cell.angle_gamma   90.00
#
_symmetry.space_group_name_H-M   'P 1'
#
loop_
_entity.id
_entity.type
_entity.pdbx_description
1 polymer ?
#
loop_
_entity_poly.entity_id
_entity_poly.type
_entity_poly.pdbx_seq_one_letter_code
_entity_poly.pdbx_strand_id
1 'polypeptide(L)'
;PDVVLSVSLVGFVGEYGEMVHAGPTGTDPLMGDLQENLLRFLTDPAQNSRFYGLFRTEVIRRCTRNVRSIWAADWVIAARTLAFGKHYEVNRYLFRRGPDGTSSDAPAAIAKVYKSAFFRAMPMLPYTWAVLRDPLIPKSRALCRPLYKWNKCYTDQIFATSKRACFRLLERLQRIFARKRPADPDDAAEIRAIQRLLAEPLMRLWPDCQRYLPPGTAVDCNALLDIPKDADFVDAAHRQIYGREASDLDRAKWLTKLRRVSRATMVAHMGRKGPGESHDVAIPGLPWALLLDQPRHGWRRLKFLDPWLRSVRRRIVSRAARRHQRTTAALQLPGIMNQPADRTTTARVVARAPRELGTAPENDPRSPAPHIALVSPWPPQTAAVADYAHDLAIGLARQGARITVFTETRDPVDPGEGISVLPVSSFGSANLYDSVVYQLSDDPKIHSATLLLLEKFGGIVHLHDLVLQHLIADYTILRGNYRLYQHLLERWYGADGVNTFLQWVAANRRSIWESEIITQIPLFEPAVDMAQACIVHSHFAAEHVNRRLPSIPCRVVPHVYCDDNVLQPPGNRCFRVGVFGDIYPNMHVDKVLAAVARAADRGADIELHVVGGLDRECETLPNLAEKLGAQSRTHWHDRVEPTRVLEILRSVDLCAALWYPTLGKTPAVVWRTLQQGIPTIVSNVGACAELPDVVRKVTTDAVLVQETLCELISRHALDERYHRAARQRAADHARAERQFAPISAQYLRLLEELRVPARPTQTSWLRSA
;
A
#
# COMPACT_ATOMS: atom_id res chain seq x y z
N PRO A 1 21.06 -41.57 16.36
CA PRO A 1 21.76 -40.48 15.63
C PRO A 1 21.57 -39.13 16.34
N ASP A 2 22.66 -38.55 16.85
CA ASP A 2 22.68 -37.30 17.64
C ASP A 2 22.39 -36.04 16.81
N VAL A 3 21.96 -36.18 15.56
CA VAL A 3 21.67 -35.08 14.63
C VAL A 3 20.20 -34.70 14.72
N VAL A 4 19.96 -33.43 15.04
CA VAL A 4 18.61 -32.85 15.18
C VAL A 4 18.23 -31.87 14.08
N LEU A 5 19.23 -31.42 13.31
CA LEU A 5 19.07 -30.58 12.14
C LEU A 5 19.99 -31.11 11.03
N SER A 6 19.45 -31.27 9.83
CA SER A 6 20.25 -31.47 8.62
C SER A 6 19.96 -30.34 7.63
N VAL A 7 20.99 -29.66 7.13
CA VAL A 7 20.83 -28.59 6.15
C VAL A 7 21.74 -28.80 4.95
N SER A 8 21.22 -28.61 3.75
CA SER A 8 22.02 -28.56 2.53
C SER A 8 22.74 -27.22 2.39
N LEU A 9 23.82 -27.18 1.62
CA LEU A 9 24.37 -25.91 1.17
C LEU A 9 23.29 -25.06 0.50
N VAL A 10 23.28 -23.76 0.80
CA VAL A 10 22.33 -22.81 0.24
C VAL A 10 23.02 -21.96 -0.81
N GLY A 11 22.52 -22.03 -2.04
CA GLY A 11 22.99 -21.22 -3.16
C GLY A 11 22.26 -19.90 -3.23
N PHE A 12 22.98 -18.80 -3.32
CA PHE A 12 22.39 -17.49 -3.60
C PHE A 12 22.37 -17.27 -5.11
N VAL A 13 21.22 -16.92 -5.64
CA VAL A 13 20.99 -16.73 -7.08
C VAL A 13 20.80 -15.24 -7.33
N GLY A 14 21.56 -14.70 -8.28
CA GLY A 14 21.46 -13.31 -8.72
C GLY A 14 20.18 -13.04 -9.54
N GLU A 15 19.99 -11.79 -9.93
CA GLU A 15 18.80 -11.35 -10.69
C GLU A 15 18.67 -12.07 -12.04
N TYR A 16 19.76 -12.59 -12.61
CA TYR A 16 19.78 -13.26 -13.92
C TYR A 16 19.91 -14.79 -13.81
N GLY A 17 19.68 -15.37 -12.62
CA GLY A 17 19.68 -16.82 -12.43
C GLY A 17 21.06 -17.44 -12.20
N GLU A 18 22.12 -16.64 -12.20
CA GLU A 18 23.49 -17.05 -11.92
C GLU A 18 23.70 -17.33 -10.43
N MET A 19 24.50 -18.35 -10.12
CA MET A 19 24.92 -18.63 -8.75
C MET A 19 25.95 -17.57 -8.32
N VAL A 20 25.53 -16.68 -7.43
CA VAL A 20 26.42 -15.72 -6.78
C VAL A 20 26.99 -16.41 -5.54
N HIS A 21 28.25 -16.81 -5.61
CA HIS A 21 28.96 -17.32 -4.42
C HIS A 21 29.26 -16.15 -3.47
N ALA A 22 28.31 -15.86 -2.57
CA ALA A 22 28.42 -14.78 -1.60
C ALA A 22 28.70 -15.33 -0.18
N GLY A 23 29.98 -15.40 0.20
CA GLY A 23 30.43 -15.57 1.59
C GLY A 23 29.90 -16.80 2.36
N PRO A 24 30.20 -16.91 3.67
CA PRO A 24 29.66 -17.97 4.50
C PRO A 24 28.13 -17.88 4.57
N THR A 25 27.44 -18.97 4.23
CA THR A 25 25.97 -19.04 4.16
C THR A 25 25.34 -19.34 5.53
N GLY A 26 26.15 -19.80 6.48
CA GLY A 26 25.72 -20.19 7.82
C GLY A 26 25.24 -21.65 7.92
N THR A 27 25.54 -22.49 6.92
CA THR A 27 25.18 -23.92 6.90
C THR A 27 26.23 -24.84 7.54
N ASP A 28 27.38 -24.30 7.94
CA ASP A 28 28.52 -25.09 8.44
C ASP A 28 28.13 -26.12 9.52
N PRO A 29 28.71 -27.33 9.47
CA PRO A 29 28.38 -28.40 10.40
C PRO A 29 28.77 -28.02 11.83
N LEU A 30 27.86 -28.25 12.77
CA LEU A 30 28.08 -28.11 14.22
C LEU A 30 27.98 -29.48 14.87
N MET A 31 29.12 -30.18 14.83
CA MET A 31 29.24 -31.57 15.27
C MET A 31 30.08 -31.74 16.54
N GLY A 32 30.58 -30.65 17.12
CA GLY A 32 31.34 -30.61 18.38
C GLY A 32 30.45 -30.80 19.60
N ASP A 33 30.96 -30.44 20.78
CA ASP A 33 30.15 -30.40 21.99
C ASP A 33 29.17 -29.21 22.01
N LEU A 34 28.23 -29.19 22.96
CA LEU A 34 27.20 -28.14 23.04
C LEU A 34 27.80 -26.73 23.18
N GLN A 35 28.83 -26.58 24.02
CA GLN A 35 29.42 -25.28 24.30
C GLN A 35 30.23 -24.78 23.11
N GLU A 36 31.00 -25.66 22.47
CA GLU A 36 31.74 -25.40 21.24
C GLU A 36 30.79 -24.99 20.10
N ASN A 37 29.74 -25.79 19.86
CA ASN A 37 28.77 -25.53 18.80
C ASN A 37 28.02 -24.21 19.01
N LEU A 38 27.61 -23.92 20.24
CA LEU A 38 26.96 -22.64 20.57
C LEU A 38 27.92 -21.46 20.37
N LEU A 39 29.17 -21.59 20.82
CA LEU A 39 30.15 -20.53 20.65
C LEU A 39 30.42 -20.27 19.16
N ARG A 40 30.59 -21.34 18.36
CA ARG A 40 30.80 -21.26 16.91
C ARG A 40 29.60 -20.62 16.22
N PHE A 41 28.38 -21.08 16.53
CA PHE A 41 27.15 -20.54 15.96
C PHE A 41 26.96 -19.06 16.28
N LEU A 42 27.09 -18.65 17.55
CA LEU A 42 26.83 -17.27 17.96
C LEU A 42 27.92 -16.30 17.48
N THR A 43 29.15 -16.77 17.29
CA THR A 43 30.28 -15.97 16.80
C THR A 43 30.08 -15.54 15.36
N ASP A 44 29.58 -16.46 14.54
CA ASP A 44 29.28 -16.22 13.14
C ASP A 44 28.09 -17.08 12.66
N PRO A 45 26.85 -16.64 12.92
CA PRO A 45 25.66 -17.31 12.39
C PRO A 45 25.45 -17.02 10.91
N ALA A 46 26.24 -16.13 10.31
CA ALA A 46 26.06 -15.58 8.96
C ALA A 46 24.60 -15.18 8.68
N GLN A 47 23.97 -15.75 7.64
CA GLN A 47 22.54 -15.54 7.35
C GLN A 47 21.62 -16.55 8.04
N ASN A 48 22.17 -17.41 8.90
CA ASN A 48 21.47 -18.51 9.57
C ASN A 48 20.71 -19.42 8.59
N SER A 49 21.27 -19.67 7.40
CA SER A 49 20.61 -20.47 6.36
C SER A 49 20.33 -21.91 6.79
N ARG A 50 20.98 -22.38 7.88
CA ARG A 50 20.60 -23.61 8.59
C ARG A 50 19.12 -23.67 8.99
N PHE A 51 18.44 -22.54 9.12
CA PHE A 51 17.01 -22.48 9.43
C PHE A 51 16.11 -23.03 8.30
N TYR A 52 16.64 -23.14 7.07
CA TYR A 52 15.97 -23.84 5.96
C TYR A 52 16.17 -25.36 5.99
N GLY A 53 16.91 -25.88 6.98
CA GLY A 53 17.19 -27.31 7.10
C GLY A 53 16.00 -28.12 7.62
N LEU A 54 16.14 -29.44 7.53
CA LEU A 54 15.21 -30.41 8.08
C LEU A 54 15.49 -30.61 9.58
N PHE A 55 14.53 -30.21 10.41
CA PHE A 55 14.59 -30.40 11.86
C PHE A 55 13.83 -31.66 12.29
N ARG A 56 14.30 -32.30 13.37
CA ARG A 56 13.46 -33.24 14.13
C ARG A 56 12.21 -32.50 14.63
N THR A 57 11.03 -32.98 14.25
CA THR A 57 9.74 -32.32 14.52
C THR A 57 9.52 -32.00 16.00
N GLU A 58 9.88 -32.92 16.89
CA GLU A 58 9.74 -32.73 18.34
C GLU A 58 10.65 -31.61 18.86
N VAL A 59 11.92 -31.61 18.42
CA VAL A 59 12.93 -30.64 18.84
C VAL A 59 12.52 -29.23 18.41
N ILE A 60 12.15 -29.03 17.15
CA ILE A 60 11.78 -27.69 16.66
C ILE A 60 10.49 -27.18 17.32
N ARG A 61 9.50 -28.05 17.58
CA ARG A 61 8.29 -27.68 18.34
C ARG A 61 8.62 -27.25 19.75
N ARG A 62 9.58 -27.90 20.42
CA ARG A 62 10.03 -27.51 21.76
C ARG A 62 10.79 -26.19 21.74
N CYS A 63 11.67 -25.98 20.77
CA CYS A 63 12.52 -24.80 20.66
C CYS A 63 11.77 -23.53 20.21
N THR A 64 10.65 -23.66 19.50
CA THR A 64 9.82 -22.53 19.04
C THR A 64 8.82 -22.03 20.10
N ARG A 65 8.49 -22.84 21.11
CA ARG A 65 7.59 -22.43 22.20
C ARG A 65 8.14 -21.21 22.95
N ASN A 66 7.25 -20.25 23.20
CA ASN A 66 7.52 -19.04 24.00
C ASN A 66 8.64 -18.12 23.45
N VAL A 67 9.02 -18.26 22.18
CA VAL A 67 9.94 -17.30 21.54
C VAL A 67 9.14 -16.03 21.22
N ARG A 68 9.56 -14.90 21.79
CA ARG A 68 8.93 -13.60 21.53
C ARG A 68 9.27 -13.14 20.11
N SER A 69 8.37 -12.37 19.51
CA SER A 69 8.62 -11.70 18.23
C SER A 69 9.71 -10.64 18.39
N ILE A 70 10.95 -11.03 18.13
CA ILE A 70 12.15 -10.19 18.19
C ILE A 70 12.94 -10.31 16.89
N TRP A 71 13.76 -9.30 16.61
CA TRP A 71 14.74 -9.38 15.53
C TRP A 71 15.73 -10.51 15.81
N ALA A 72 16.06 -11.31 14.79
CA ALA A 72 16.87 -12.54 14.89
C ALA A 72 16.28 -13.64 15.81
N ALA A 73 14.94 -13.78 15.85
CA ALA A 73 14.28 -14.86 16.60
C ALA A 73 14.67 -16.27 16.10
N ASP A 74 14.89 -16.41 14.80
CA ASP A 74 15.39 -17.62 14.14
C ASP A 74 16.78 -18.03 14.63
N TRP A 75 17.64 -17.07 14.99
CA TRP A 75 18.95 -17.36 15.60
C TRP A 75 18.78 -17.94 17.01
N VAL A 76 17.83 -17.44 17.81
CA VAL A 76 17.52 -18.00 19.13
C VAL A 76 17.03 -19.43 19.02
N ILE A 77 16.12 -19.69 18.06
CA ILE A 77 15.57 -21.03 17.84
C ILE A 77 16.67 -22.00 17.40
N ALA A 78 17.53 -21.61 16.45
CA ALA A 78 18.66 -22.44 16.01
C ALA A 78 19.70 -22.68 17.12
N ALA A 79 19.92 -21.71 18.01
CA ALA A 79 20.76 -21.92 19.20
C ALA A 79 20.13 -22.92 20.18
N ARG A 80 18.81 -22.85 20.41
CA ARG A 80 18.09 -23.78 21.28
C ARG A 80 18.14 -25.22 20.78
N THR A 81 18.09 -25.45 19.47
CA THR A 81 18.11 -26.82 18.91
C THR A 81 19.43 -27.53 19.21
N LEU A 82 20.54 -26.81 19.37
CA LEU A 82 21.83 -27.39 19.75
C LEU A 82 21.80 -28.09 21.12
N ALA A 83 20.92 -27.67 22.03
CA ALA A 83 20.74 -28.32 23.33
C ALA A 83 20.21 -29.76 23.22
N PHE A 84 19.66 -30.13 22.06
CA PHE A 84 19.08 -31.45 21.81
C PHE A 84 19.91 -32.30 20.84
N GLY A 85 20.93 -31.73 20.21
CA GLY A 85 21.83 -32.46 19.33
C GLY A 85 22.56 -31.59 18.32
N LYS A 86 23.23 -32.26 17.38
CA LYS A 86 24.15 -31.69 16.41
C LYS A 86 23.44 -31.23 15.14
N HIS A 87 24.07 -30.29 14.43
CA HIS A 87 23.60 -29.83 13.12
C HIS A 87 24.53 -30.37 12.03
N TYR A 88 23.99 -31.20 11.16
CA TYR A 88 24.71 -31.81 10.06
C TYR A 88 24.53 -31.01 8.77
N GLU A 89 25.63 -30.80 8.05
CA GLU A 89 25.60 -30.19 6.73
C GLU A 89 25.65 -31.27 5.64
N VAL A 90 24.70 -31.21 4.72
CA VAL A 90 24.75 -31.98 3.48
C VAL A 90 25.54 -31.15 2.48
N ASN A 91 26.72 -31.64 2.09
CA ASN A 91 27.63 -30.99 1.15
C ASN A 91 27.13 -31.06 -0.31
N ARG A 92 25.93 -30.54 -0.55
CA ARG A 92 25.25 -30.40 -1.86
C ARG A 92 24.36 -29.17 -1.82
N TYR A 93 24.31 -28.42 -2.92
CA TYR A 93 23.38 -27.30 -3.09
C TYR A 93 21.98 -27.81 -3.45
N LEU A 94 21.13 -28.04 -2.46
CA LEU A 94 19.74 -28.48 -2.67
C LEU A 94 18.72 -27.35 -2.51
N PHE A 95 19.16 -26.19 -2.02
CA PHE A 95 18.31 -25.03 -1.79
C PHE A 95 18.90 -23.80 -2.47
N ARG A 96 18.06 -23.08 -3.22
CA ARG A 96 18.43 -21.84 -3.93
C ARG A 96 17.58 -20.68 -3.43
N ARG A 97 18.24 -19.58 -3.07
CA ARG A 97 17.62 -18.35 -2.57
C ARG A 97 17.81 -17.23 -3.59
N GLY A 98 16.70 -16.70 -4.10
CA GLY A 98 16.70 -15.54 -5.01
C GLY A 98 16.88 -14.21 -4.28
N PRO A 99 16.97 -13.11 -5.04
CA PRO A 99 17.18 -11.76 -4.51
C PRO A 99 15.96 -11.20 -3.74
N ASP A 100 14.77 -11.76 -3.98
CA ASP A 100 13.51 -11.25 -3.44
C ASP A 100 13.18 -11.84 -2.06
N GLY A 101 13.54 -11.09 -1.01
CA GLY A 101 13.11 -11.38 0.36
C GLY A 101 13.05 -10.12 1.20
N THR A 102 12.07 -10.01 2.10
CA THR A 102 11.84 -8.89 3.04
C THR A 102 13.01 -8.57 3.99
N SER A 103 14.11 -9.31 3.88
CA SER A 103 15.37 -9.13 4.63
C SER A 103 16.35 -8.15 3.99
N SER A 104 16.10 -7.66 2.76
CA SER A 104 16.98 -6.68 2.08
C SER A 104 16.85 -5.26 2.65
N ASP A 105 15.73 -4.94 3.32
CA ASP A 105 15.52 -3.68 4.05
C ASP A 105 15.43 -3.93 5.58
N ALA A 106 16.60 -4.22 6.17
CA ALA A 106 16.73 -4.42 7.62
C ALA A 106 16.12 -3.27 8.46
N PRO A 107 16.29 -1.98 8.11
CA PRO A 107 15.61 -0.88 8.80
C PRO A 107 14.08 -0.99 8.81
N ALA A 108 13.44 -1.27 7.67
CA ALA A 108 11.99 -1.41 7.59
C ALA A 108 11.48 -2.62 8.39
N ALA A 109 12.19 -3.75 8.32
CA ALA A 109 11.83 -4.95 9.06
C ALA A 109 11.98 -4.76 10.60
N ILE A 110 13.05 -4.10 11.06
CA ILE A 110 13.24 -3.74 12.47
C ILE A 110 12.14 -2.79 12.96
N ALA A 111 11.72 -1.83 12.13
CA ALA A 111 10.63 -0.91 12.47
C ALA A 111 9.26 -1.59 12.60
N LYS A 112 9.02 -2.68 11.86
CA LYS A 112 7.81 -3.52 12.02
C LYS A 112 7.81 -4.27 13.37
N VAL A 113 8.98 -4.77 13.80
CA VAL A 113 9.10 -5.57 15.04
C VAL A 113 9.12 -4.69 16.30
N TYR A 114 9.83 -3.56 16.27
CA TYR A 114 10.01 -2.71 17.46
C TYR A 114 9.35 -1.34 17.31
N LYS A 115 8.36 -1.06 18.17
CA LYS A 115 7.76 0.30 18.29
C LYS A 115 8.65 1.30 19.03
N SER A 116 9.48 0.83 19.97
CA SER A 116 10.36 1.67 20.78
C SER A 116 11.54 2.19 19.98
N ALA A 117 11.80 3.51 20.04
CA ALA A 117 13.00 4.11 19.44
C ALA A 117 14.30 3.52 20.02
N PHE A 118 14.30 3.13 21.31
CA PHE A 118 15.44 2.51 21.96
C PHE A 118 15.78 1.14 21.35
N PHE A 119 14.79 0.26 21.17
CA PHE A 119 15.03 -1.06 20.56
C PHE A 119 15.24 -0.99 19.05
N ARG A 120 14.78 0.08 18.37
CA ARG A 120 15.14 0.34 16.97
C ARG A 120 16.60 0.78 16.82
N ALA A 121 17.15 1.52 17.79
CA ALA A 121 18.56 1.89 17.81
C ALA A 121 19.47 0.73 18.24
N MET A 122 18.96 -0.21 19.05
CA MET A 122 19.70 -1.39 19.53
C MET A 122 18.89 -2.68 19.28
N PRO A 123 18.75 -3.12 18.02
CA PRO A 123 17.81 -4.19 17.64
C PRO A 123 18.20 -5.58 18.12
N MET A 124 19.49 -5.81 18.38
CA MET A 124 20.03 -7.09 18.86
C MET A 124 20.01 -7.22 20.39
N LEU A 125 19.61 -6.18 21.12
CA LEU A 125 19.56 -6.20 22.58
C LEU A 125 18.49 -7.19 23.10
N PRO A 126 17.25 -7.22 22.55
CA PRO A 126 16.27 -8.25 22.90
C PRO A 126 16.74 -9.67 22.56
N TYR A 127 17.47 -9.86 21.45
CA TYR A 127 18.10 -11.13 21.09
C TYR A 127 19.11 -11.58 22.15
N THR A 128 19.98 -10.67 22.59
CA THR A 128 20.97 -10.95 23.65
C THR A 128 20.30 -11.32 24.95
N TRP A 129 19.23 -10.63 25.34
CA TRP A 129 18.46 -11.00 26.51
C TRP A 129 17.75 -12.34 26.36
N ALA A 130 17.26 -12.67 25.17
CA ALA A 130 16.63 -13.97 24.90
C ALA A 130 17.65 -15.10 25.07
N VAL A 131 18.85 -14.97 24.48
CA VAL A 131 19.92 -15.98 24.60
C VAL A 131 20.40 -16.14 26.04
N LEU A 132 20.68 -15.04 26.76
CA LEU A 132 21.23 -15.10 28.12
C LEU A 132 20.21 -15.57 29.18
N ARG A 133 18.91 -15.40 28.92
CA ARG A 133 17.83 -15.85 29.83
C ARG A 133 17.26 -17.20 29.45
N ASP A 134 17.73 -17.79 28.35
CA ASP A 134 17.18 -19.05 27.88
C ASP A 134 17.62 -20.21 28.79
N PRO A 135 16.67 -21.03 29.31
CA PRO A 135 17.03 -22.16 30.16
C PRO A 135 17.71 -23.30 29.38
N LEU A 136 17.58 -23.35 28.05
CA LEU A 136 18.17 -24.40 27.21
C LEU A 136 19.61 -24.05 26.77
N ILE A 137 20.06 -22.81 26.99
CA ILE A 137 21.39 -22.35 26.58
C ILE A 137 22.29 -22.29 27.83
N PRO A 138 23.39 -23.07 27.89
CA PRO A 138 24.34 -23.02 28.99
C PRO A 138 24.91 -21.61 29.19
N LYS A 139 24.92 -21.15 30.44
CA LYS A 139 25.46 -19.83 30.78
C LYS A 139 26.99 -19.90 30.81
N SER A 140 27.64 -19.21 29.88
CA SER A 140 29.09 -19.09 29.83
C SER A 140 29.51 -17.65 29.54
N ARG A 141 30.58 -17.18 30.22
CA ARG A 141 31.19 -15.87 29.96
C ARG A 141 31.71 -15.76 28.52
N ALA A 142 32.02 -16.90 27.89
CA ALA A 142 32.48 -16.95 26.50
C ALA A 142 31.42 -16.45 25.51
N LEU A 143 30.12 -16.54 25.86
CA LEU A 143 29.01 -16.08 25.00
C LEU A 143 28.86 -14.55 24.96
N CYS A 144 29.41 -13.83 25.96
CA CYS A 144 29.28 -12.37 26.05
C CYS A 144 29.93 -11.64 24.87
N ARG A 145 31.10 -12.11 24.41
CA ARG A 145 31.85 -11.46 23.32
C ARG A 145 31.14 -11.57 21.98
N PRO A 146 30.64 -12.74 21.53
CA PRO A 146 29.80 -12.86 20.34
C PRO A 146 28.53 -12.00 20.40
N LEU A 147 27.81 -12.02 21.53
CA LEU A 147 26.58 -11.24 21.69
C LEU A 147 26.84 -9.73 21.63
N TYR A 148 27.92 -9.26 22.26
CA TYR A 148 28.34 -7.85 22.17
C TYR A 148 28.73 -7.45 20.75
N LYS A 149 29.49 -8.29 20.03
CA LYS A 149 29.90 -8.05 18.63
C LYS A 149 28.69 -7.75 17.75
N TRP A 150 27.62 -8.54 17.84
CA TRP A 150 26.42 -8.35 17.03
C TRP A 150 25.59 -7.13 17.43
N ASN A 151 25.52 -6.82 18.74
CA ASN A 151 24.92 -5.56 19.17
C ASN A 151 25.64 -4.36 18.57
N LYS A 152 26.98 -4.35 18.61
CA LYS A 152 27.77 -3.27 18.03
C LYS A 152 27.57 -3.17 16.52
N CYS A 153 27.74 -4.28 15.78
CA CYS A 153 27.67 -4.31 14.33
C CYS A 153 26.35 -3.77 13.76
N TYR A 154 25.20 -4.26 14.27
CA TYR A 154 23.89 -3.81 13.80
C TYR A 154 23.56 -2.39 14.24
N THR A 155 24.00 -1.99 15.43
CA THR A 155 23.85 -0.60 15.91
C THR A 155 24.63 0.37 15.01
N ASP A 156 25.89 0.05 14.70
CA ASP A 156 26.74 0.85 13.82
C ASP A 156 26.15 0.96 12.40
N GLN A 157 25.57 -0.13 11.86
CA GLN A 157 24.92 -0.15 10.54
C GLN A 157 23.67 0.75 10.48
N ILE A 158 22.84 0.74 11.53
CA ILE A 158 21.65 1.61 11.63
C ILE A 158 22.07 3.09 11.67
N PHE A 159 23.09 3.42 12.47
CA PHE A 159 23.59 4.78 12.58
C PHE A 159 24.30 5.26 11.30
N ALA A 160 24.99 4.37 10.58
CA ALA A 160 25.58 4.67 9.28
C ALA A 160 24.52 4.97 8.20
N THR A 161 23.41 4.22 8.20
CA THR A 161 22.28 4.43 7.28
C THR A 161 21.55 5.75 7.59
N SER A 162 21.43 6.08 8.88
CA SER A 162 20.86 7.35 9.36
C SER A 162 21.72 8.56 8.96
N LYS A 163 23.05 8.44 8.94
CA LYS A 163 23.95 9.49 8.41
C LYS A 163 23.67 9.78 6.94
N ARG A 164 23.52 8.75 6.08
CA ARG A 164 23.18 8.92 4.65
C ARG A 164 21.78 9.51 4.44
N ALA A 165 20.81 9.17 5.30
CA ALA A 165 19.48 9.77 5.27
C ALA A 165 19.50 11.25 5.70
N CYS A 166 20.29 11.60 6.72
CA CYS A 166 20.51 12.99 7.12
C CYS A 166 21.22 13.80 6.02
N PHE A 167 22.22 13.24 5.32
CA PHE A 167 22.85 13.91 4.18
C PHE A 167 21.88 14.16 3.02
N ARG A 168 21.04 13.18 2.68
CA ARG A 168 19.99 13.35 1.66
C ARG A 168 18.91 14.35 2.08
N LEU A 169 18.57 14.40 3.37
CA LEU A 169 17.65 15.40 3.92
C LEU A 169 18.28 16.80 3.88
N LEU A 170 19.56 16.94 4.21
CA LEU A 170 20.33 18.18 4.13
C LEU A 170 20.45 18.69 2.69
N GLU A 171 20.70 17.81 1.71
CA GLU A 171 20.66 18.18 0.28
C GLU A 171 19.27 18.64 -0.18
N ARG A 172 18.21 17.96 0.28
CA ARG A 172 16.82 18.33 -0.03
C ARG A 172 16.47 19.69 0.58
N LEU A 173 16.90 19.92 1.82
CA LEU A 173 16.73 21.20 2.51
C LEU A 173 17.56 22.31 1.84
N GLN A 174 18.80 22.06 1.44
CA GLN A 174 19.61 23.01 0.66
C GLN A 174 18.92 23.42 -0.64
N ARG A 175 18.29 22.49 -1.37
CA ARG A 175 17.53 22.80 -2.60
C ARG A 175 16.25 23.60 -2.32
N ILE A 176 15.63 23.41 -1.15
CA ILE A 176 14.46 24.17 -0.71
C ILE A 176 14.86 25.59 -0.27
N PHE A 177 15.98 25.73 0.43
CA PHE A 177 16.51 27.03 0.87
C PHE A 177 17.15 27.83 -0.28
N ALA A 178 17.74 27.19 -1.29
CA ALA A 178 18.23 27.85 -2.50
C ALA A 178 17.11 28.49 -3.35
N ARG A 179 15.85 28.07 -3.16
CA ARG A 179 14.68 28.63 -3.87
C ARG A 179 13.99 29.79 -3.15
N LYS A 180 14.38 30.11 -1.92
CA LYS A 180 13.88 31.29 -1.19
C LYS A 180 15.02 32.23 -0.87
N ARG A 181 15.11 33.36 -1.59
CA ARG A 181 15.92 34.49 -1.13
C ARG A 181 15.39 34.93 0.25
N PRO A 182 16.24 35.01 1.30
CA PRO A 182 15.84 35.62 2.56
C PRO A 182 15.66 37.12 2.39
N ALA A 183 14.65 37.66 3.08
CA ALA A 183 14.15 39.02 2.88
C ALA A 183 14.84 40.09 3.75
N ASP A 184 15.90 39.75 4.49
CA ASP A 184 16.56 40.68 5.41
C ASP A 184 18.11 40.61 5.32
N PRO A 185 18.82 41.73 5.05
CA PRO A 185 20.28 41.78 4.95
C PRO A 185 21.05 41.43 6.23
N ASP A 186 20.44 41.54 7.41
CA ASP A 186 21.14 41.39 8.70
C ASP A 186 21.42 39.92 9.07
N ASP A 187 20.53 38.98 8.75
CA ASP A 187 20.74 37.53 9.02
C ASP A 187 21.91 36.95 8.20
N ALA A 188 22.16 37.51 7.01
CA ALA A 188 23.26 37.07 6.16
C ALA A 188 24.62 37.61 6.65
N ALA A 189 24.63 38.73 7.39
CA ALA A 189 25.85 39.28 7.98
C ALA A 189 26.29 38.50 9.23
N GLU A 190 25.34 38.09 10.07
CA GLU A 190 25.59 37.34 11.31
C GLU A 190 26.19 35.94 11.04
N ILE A 191 25.68 35.24 10.03
CA ILE A 191 26.20 33.93 9.60
C ILE A 191 27.62 34.05 9.05
N ARG A 192 27.93 35.10 8.28
CA ARG A 192 29.27 35.34 7.71
C ARG A 192 30.30 35.75 8.77
N ALA A 193 29.88 36.44 9.83
CA ALA A 193 30.76 36.83 10.93
C ALA A 193 31.17 35.64 11.82
N ILE A 194 30.23 34.75 12.15
CA ILE A 194 30.51 33.51 12.91
C ILE A 194 31.47 32.59 12.14
N GLN A 195 31.31 32.51 10.82
CA GLN A 195 32.23 31.75 9.94
C GLN A 195 33.64 32.36 9.92
N ARG A 196 33.77 33.70 9.92
CA ARG A 196 35.08 34.39 9.95
C ARG A 196 35.80 34.27 11.31
N LEU A 197 35.07 34.38 12.42
CA LEU A 197 35.63 34.26 13.79
C LEU A 197 36.17 32.85 14.09
N LEU A 198 35.55 31.81 13.50
CA LEU A 198 36.02 30.43 13.59
C LEU A 198 37.19 30.13 12.64
N ALA A 199 37.31 30.89 11.54
CA ALA A 199 38.38 30.73 10.56
C ALA A 199 39.66 31.53 10.92
N GLU A 200 39.56 32.62 11.66
CA GLU A 200 40.69 33.53 11.91
C GLU A 200 41.91 32.92 12.65
N PRO A 201 41.74 32.03 13.67
CA PRO A 201 42.88 31.34 14.29
C PRO A 201 43.53 30.31 13.35
N LEU A 202 42.74 29.72 12.44
CA LEU A 202 43.21 28.78 11.42
C LEU A 202 43.91 29.50 10.25
N MET A 203 43.48 30.71 9.92
CA MET A 203 44.04 31.51 8.81
C MET A 203 45.26 32.36 9.21
N ARG A 204 45.45 32.69 10.50
CA ARG A 204 46.70 33.31 10.99
C ARG A 204 47.90 32.34 11.03
N LEU A 205 47.67 31.03 10.84
CA LEU A 205 48.71 30.00 10.90
C LEU A 205 49.31 29.53 9.56
N TRP A 206 48.80 29.98 8.40
CA TRP A 206 49.59 30.44 7.24
C TRP A 206 48.68 30.62 5.99
N PRO A 207 48.78 31.72 5.23
CA PRO A 207 47.88 31.96 4.10
C PRO A 207 48.12 31.16 2.79
N ASP A 208 49.32 30.65 2.47
CA ASP A 208 49.58 30.15 1.09
C ASP A 208 50.53 28.92 0.93
N CYS A 209 50.89 28.19 1.99
CA CYS A 209 51.87 27.08 1.86
C CYS A 209 51.26 25.72 1.47
N GLN A 210 50.54 25.69 0.34
CA GLN A 210 49.77 24.58 -0.20
C GLN A 210 50.56 23.30 -0.60
N ARG A 211 51.90 23.23 -0.61
CA ARG A 211 52.60 22.24 -1.47
C ARG A 211 53.89 21.57 -0.95
N TYR A 212 54.30 21.74 0.32
CA TYR A 212 55.70 21.48 0.73
C TYR A 212 55.99 20.69 2.03
N LEU A 213 55.09 19.91 2.64
CA LEU A 213 55.47 19.12 3.84
C LEU A 213 55.32 17.60 3.69
N PRO A 214 56.34 16.79 4.08
CA PRO A 214 56.32 15.34 3.90
C PRO A 214 55.41 14.64 4.92
N PRO A 215 55.13 13.34 4.74
CA PRO A 215 54.31 12.58 5.67
C PRO A 215 54.95 12.58 7.07
N GLY A 216 54.25 13.14 8.07
CA GLY A 216 54.59 12.92 9.48
C GLY A 216 54.68 14.12 10.42
N THR A 217 54.41 15.37 10.01
CA THR A 217 54.43 16.50 10.96
C THR A 217 53.10 16.60 11.74
N ALA A 218 53.12 16.34 13.04
CA ALA A 218 51.95 16.38 13.92
C ALA A 218 51.65 17.80 14.44
N VAL A 219 50.37 18.19 14.43
CA VAL A 219 49.87 19.43 15.04
C VAL A 219 49.15 19.08 16.35
N ASP A 220 49.48 19.77 17.44
CA ASP A 220 48.92 19.49 18.77
C ASP A 220 47.56 20.17 18.98
N CYS A 221 46.49 19.38 18.89
CA CYS A 221 45.11 19.84 19.09
C CYS A 221 44.74 20.12 20.56
N ASN A 222 45.62 19.87 21.53
CA ASN A 222 45.33 20.15 22.94
C ASN A 222 45.19 21.65 23.23
N ALA A 223 45.77 22.53 22.40
CA ALA A 223 45.64 23.98 22.55
C ALA A 223 44.19 24.49 22.42
N LEU A 224 43.30 23.75 21.75
CA LEU A 224 41.87 24.10 21.59
C LEU A 224 41.02 23.83 22.86
N LEU A 225 41.56 23.10 23.84
CA LEU A 225 40.84 22.73 25.06
C LEU A 225 40.93 23.78 26.19
N ASP A 226 41.73 24.83 25.99
CA ASP A 226 41.98 25.90 26.96
C ASP A 226 41.46 27.27 26.50
N ILE A 227 40.30 27.29 25.84
CA ILE A 227 39.59 28.55 25.56
C ILE A 227 39.21 29.18 26.92
N PRO A 228 39.65 30.43 27.21
CA PRO A 228 39.33 31.10 28.46
C PRO A 228 37.81 31.26 28.62
N LYS A 229 37.30 30.91 29.81
CA LYS A 229 35.86 30.98 30.16
C LYS A 229 35.61 32.06 31.19
N ASP A 230 36.24 33.20 30.98
CA ASP A 230 36.20 34.38 31.82
C ASP A 230 35.51 35.55 31.11
N ALA A 231 35.22 36.57 31.90
CA ALA A 231 34.49 37.75 31.45
C ALA A 231 35.26 38.52 30.37
N ASP A 232 36.59 38.58 30.50
CA ASP A 232 37.46 39.34 29.58
C ASP A 232 37.44 38.77 28.17
N PHE A 233 37.46 37.44 28.03
CA PHE A 233 37.30 36.80 26.72
C PHE A 233 35.92 37.08 26.12
N VAL A 234 34.86 37.04 26.94
CA VAL A 234 33.50 37.31 26.47
C VAL A 234 33.34 38.78 26.07
N ASP A 235 33.94 39.71 26.80
CA ASP A 235 33.92 41.13 26.46
C ASP A 235 34.71 41.44 25.20
N ALA A 236 35.88 40.83 25.02
CA ALA A 236 36.67 40.98 23.81
C ALA A 236 35.88 40.48 22.58
N ALA A 237 35.29 39.29 22.68
CA ALA A 237 34.46 38.73 21.61
C ALA A 237 33.20 39.57 21.35
N HIS A 238 32.49 40.00 22.40
CA HIS A 238 31.28 40.79 22.27
C HIS A 238 31.55 42.17 21.68
N ARG A 239 32.67 42.80 22.05
CA ARG A 239 33.10 44.09 21.50
C ARG A 239 33.51 43.98 20.05
N GLN A 240 34.16 42.88 19.67
CA GLN A 240 34.55 42.65 18.28
C GLN A 240 33.34 42.34 17.38
N ILE A 241 32.32 41.64 17.90
CA ILE A 241 31.12 41.26 17.13
C ILE A 241 30.10 42.41 17.08
N TYR A 242 29.82 43.04 18.22
CA TYR A 242 28.74 44.02 18.35
C TYR A 242 29.25 45.46 18.50
N GLY A 243 30.56 45.70 18.37
CA GLY A 243 31.17 47.03 18.45
C GLY A 243 31.10 47.69 19.82
N ARG A 244 30.63 46.99 20.85
CA ARG A 244 30.43 47.52 22.22
C ARG A 244 30.72 46.49 23.29
N GLU A 245 31.13 46.94 24.48
CA GLU A 245 31.33 46.03 25.61
C GLU A 245 30.06 45.25 25.95
N ALA A 246 30.22 44.00 26.40
CA ALA A 246 29.08 43.20 26.80
C ALA A 246 28.48 43.79 28.07
N SER A 247 27.15 43.89 28.13
CA SER A 247 26.50 44.20 29.39
C SER A 247 26.68 43.03 30.36
N ASP A 248 26.57 43.26 31.67
CA ASP A 248 26.70 42.19 32.68
C ASP A 248 25.72 41.03 32.44
N LEU A 249 24.53 41.33 31.89
CA LEU A 249 23.54 40.33 31.53
C LEU A 249 23.97 39.49 30.31
N ASP A 250 24.63 40.10 29.33
CA ASP A 250 25.14 39.42 28.14
C ASP A 250 26.36 38.56 28.50
N ARG A 251 27.26 39.11 29.30
CA ARG A 251 28.41 38.39 29.89
C ARG A 251 27.95 37.14 30.65
N ALA A 252 26.95 37.29 31.53
CA ALA A 252 26.42 36.17 32.30
C ALA A 252 25.77 35.09 31.41
N LYS A 253 25.03 35.48 30.36
CA LYS A 253 24.42 34.54 29.41
C LYS A 253 25.47 33.77 28.61
N TRP A 254 26.50 34.45 28.11
CA TRP A 254 27.58 33.85 27.33
C TRP A 254 28.44 32.90 28.18
N LEU A 255 28.84 33.34 29.38
CA LEU A 255 29.58 32.50 30.32
C LEU A 255 28.79 31.26 30.76
N THR A 256 27.49 31.41 30.98
CA THR A 256 26.62 30.27 31.33
C THR A 256 26.53 29.25 30.19
N LYS A 257 26.52 29.71 28.93
CA LYS A 257 26.58 28.82 27.75
C LYS A 257 27.94 28.13 27.63
N LEU A 258 29.05 28.87 27.75
CA LEU A 258 30.42 28.34 27.64
C LEU A 258 30.78 27.34 28.76
N ARG A 259 30.24 27.54 29.98
CA ARG A 259 30.42 26.62 31.11
C ARG A 259 29.59 25.34 31.01
N ARG A 260 28.50 25.35 30.23
CA ARG A 260 27.63 24.18 30.01
C ARG A 260 28.15 23.22 28.94
N VAL A 261 29.16 23.61 28.15
CA VAL A 261 29.87 22.72 27.24
C VAL A 261 30.96 21.99 28.04
N SER A 262 30.75 20.70 28.34
CA SER A 262 31.68 19.92 29.17
C SER A 262 32.91 19.46 28.38
N ARG A 263 34.10 19.45 29.02
CA ARG A 263 35.35 18.90 28.45
C ARG A 263 35.15 17.46 27.91
N ALA A 264 34.34 16.65 28.59
CA ALA A 264 34.01 15.29 28.17
C ALA A 264 33.23 15.21 26.84
N THR A 265 32.43 16.22 26.51
CA THR A 265 31.68 16.27 25.23
C THR A 265 32.63 16.52 24.06
N MET A 266 33.66 17.36 24.27
CA MET A 266 34.71 17.57 23.26
C MET A 266 35.64 16.37 23.12
N VAL A 267 36.05 15.76 24.25
CA VAL A 267 36.92 14.56 24.25
C VAL A 267 36.22 13.33 23.65
N ALA A 268 34.90 13.17 23.82
CA ALA A 268 34.15 12.04 23.25
C ALA A 268 34.05 12.07 21.71
N HIS A 269 34.31 13.21 21.05
CA HIS A 269 34.31 13.34 19.60
C HIS A 269 35.71 13.27 18.98
N MET A 270 36.77 13.40 19.78
CA MET A 270 38.15 13.15 19.37
C MET A 270 38.59 11.79 19.92
N GLY A 271 38.22 10.71 19.23
CA GLY A 271 38.54 9.35 19.66
C GLY A 271 40.05 9.13 19.87
N ARG A 272 40.42 8.38 20.91
CA ARG A 272 41.81 7.97 21.18
C ARG A 272 42.40 7.16 20.01
N LYS A 273 43.30 7.76 19.25
CA LYS A 273 44.30 7.06 18.41
C LYS A 273 45.62 7.83 18.40
N GLY A 274 46.71 7.09 18.16
CA GLY A 274 48.09 7.47 18.45
C GLY A 274 48.64 8.64 17.63
N PRO A 275 49.84 9.13 18.01
CA PRO A 275 50.46 10.30 17.40
C PRO A 275 50.69 10.10 15.89
N GLY A 276 50.19 11.03 15.06
CA GLY A 276 50.48 11.10 13.61
C GLY A 276 49.28 10.99 12.64
N GLU A 277 48.05 10.81 13.11
CA GLU A 277 46.84 10.79 12.24
C GLU A 277 46.17 12.17 12.17
N SER A 278 45.73 12.60 10.97
CA SER A 278 45.00 13.87 10.77
C SER A 278 43.55 13.78 11.28
N HIS A 279 43.04 14.90 11.80
CA HIS A 279 41.69 15.02 12.35
C HIS A 279 40.72 15.71 11.38
N ASP A 280 39.52 15.16 11.22
CA ASP A 280 38.33 15.90 10.75
C ASP A 280 37.42 16.15 11.97
N VAL A 281 37.21 17.42 12.34
CA VAL A 281 36.36 17.80 13.49
C VAL A 281 35.02 18.33 12.97
N ALA A 282 33.92 17.67 13.34
CA ALA A 282 32.56 18.18 13.16
C ALA A 282 31.99 18.67 14.49
N ILE A 283 31.55 19.93 14.56
CA ILE A 283 30.93 20.55 15.74
C ILE A 283 29.43 20.76 15.47
N PRO A 284 28.50 20.04 16.12
CA PRO A 284 27.09 20.40 16.13
C PRO A 284 26.75 21.21 17.39
N GLY A 285 26.38 22.47 17.18
CA GLY A 285 25.76 23.33 18.18
C GLY A 285 24.26 23.02 18.33
N LEU A 286 23.85 22.83 19.57
CA LEU A 286 22.49 22.66 20.05
C LEU A 286 21.76 24.02 20.11
N PRO A 287 20.54 24.14 19.56
CA PRO A 287 19.49 24.95 20.18
C PRO A 287 18.24 24.07 20.32
N TRP A 288 17.93 23.50 21.49
CA TRP A 288 17.40 24.13 22.70
C TRP A 288 16.20 25.05 22.54
N ALA A 289 15.10 24.51 23.05
CA ALA A 289 14.14 25.24 23.84
C ALA A 289 13.17 26.04 22.97
N LEU A 290 11.92 25.57 22.93
CA LEU A 290 10.97 26.09 23.93
C LEU A 290 11.02 27.60 23.89
N LEU A 291 10.20 28.19 23.02
CA LEU A 291 9.64 29.54 23.06
C LEU A 291 9.21 29.81 21.60
N LEU A 292 7.96 29.96 21.15
CA LEU A 292 6.64 30.23 21.71
C LEU A 292 5.69 29.89 20.51
N ASP A 293 4.66 29.05 20.55
CA ASP A 293 3.43 29.14 21.33
C ASP A 293 2.64 27.80 21.26
N GLN A 294 1.81 27.54 22.27
CA GLN A 294 1.18 26.27 22.68
C GLN A 294 -0.17 25.97 21.94
N PRO A 295 -1.08 25.08 22.43
CA PRO A 295 -1.07 23.62 22.60
C PRO A 295 -2.35 22.92 22.04
N ARG A 296 -2.45 21.57 22.06
CA ARG A 296 -3.66 20.80 22.47
C ARG A 296 -3.42 19.27 22.52
N HIS A 297 -3.34 18.78 23.76
CA HIS A 297 -3.59 17.41 24.27
C HIS A 297 -2.61 16.25 23.95
N GLY A 298 -2.09 15.60 25.01
CA GLY A 298 -1.82 14.15 24.91
C GLY A 298 -0.87 13.42 25.87
N TRP A 299 -0.31 13.98 26.94
CA TRP A 299 0.50 13.18 27.91
C TRP A 299 -0.31 12.80 29.16
N ARG A 300 -1.32 11.95 28.98
CA ARG A 300 -1.91 11.20 30.09
C ARG A 300 -1.56 9.73 29.92
N ARG A 301 -0.75 9.21 30.86
CA ARG A 301 -0.46 7.79 31.20
C ARG A 301 0.97 7.32 30.95
N LEU A 302 1.94 7.83 31.73
CA LEU A 302 3.16 7.10 32.06
C LEU A 302 3.46 7.28 33.57
N LYS A 303 3.55 6.18 34.31
CA LYS A 303 3.95 6.13 35.73
C LYS A 303 5.47 5.93 35.78
N PHE A 304 6.21 6.82 36.44
CA PHE A 304 7.65 6.69 36.66
C PHE A 304 7.95 6.34 38.13
N LEU A 305 8.87 5.41 38.36
CA LEU A 305 9.19 4.82 39.66
C LEU A 305 10.19 5.66 40.51
N ASP A 306 10.70 6.78 39.99
CA ASP A 306 11.76 7.58 40.64
C ASP A 306 11.21 8.66 41.62
N PRO A 307 11.71 8.76 42.88
CA PRO A 307 11.31 9.77 43.86
C PRO A 307 11.67 11.23 43.51
N TRP A 308 12.75 11.49 42.79
CA TRP A 308 13.19 12.85 42.45
C TRP A 308 12.23 13.49 41.43
N LEU A 309 11.75 12.70 40.47
CA LEU A 309 10.76 13.10 39.46
C LEU A 309 9.35 13.35 40.05
N ARG A 310 9.02 12.78 41.23
CA ARG A 310 7.78 13.08 41.98
C ARG A 310 7.79 14.47 42.62
N SER A 311 8.96 15.00 42.99
CA SER A 311 9.11 16.33 43.57
C SER A 311 8.98 17.43 42.51
N VAL A 312 9.56 17.20 41.34
CA VAL A 312 9.44 18.07 40.15
C VAL A 312 7.98 18.14 39.66
N ARG A 313 7.26 17.00 39.62
CA ARG A 313 5.82 16.97 39.31
C ARG A 313 4.98 17.80 40.30
N ARG A 314 5.24 17.71 41.61
CA ARG A 314 4.48 18.46 42.64
C ARG A 314 4.65 19.98 42.52
N ARG A 315 5.84 20.47 42.15
CA ARG A 315 6.11 21.91 41.95
C ARG A 315 5.52 22.46 40.65
N ILE A 316 5.40 21.64 39.62
CA ILE A 316 4.82 22.01 38.33
C ILE A 316 3.28 21.98 38.38
N VAL A 317 2.70 20.98 39.04
CA VAL A 317 1.24 20.84 39.22
C VAL A 317 0.67 21.96 40.10
N SER A 318 1.37 22.38 41.16
CA SER A 318 0.92 23.47 42.06
C SER A 318 1.03 24.88 41.45
N ARG A 319 1.80 25.05 40.38
CA ARG A 319 1.85 26.30 39.58
C ARG A 319 0.81 26.29 38.45
N ALA A 320 0.51 25.13 37.88
CA ALA A 320 -0.53 24.97 36.86
C ALA A 320 -1.96 25.11 37.45
N ALA A 321 -2.21 24.58 38.65
CA ALA A 321 -3.50 24.68 39.33
C ALA A 321 -3.93 26.13 39.64
N ARG A 322 -2.96 26.99 40.00
CA ARG A 322 -3.19 28.43 40.26
C ARG A 322 -3.48 29.24 39.01
N ARG A 323 -3.04 28.77 37.83
CA ARG A 323 -3.29 29.44 36.54
C ARG A 323 -4.65 29.04 35.95
N HIS A 324 -5.15 27.85 36.29
CA HIS A 324 -6.44 27.35 35.80
C HIS A 324 -7.64 27.93 36.57
N GLN A 325 -7.53 28.13 37.90
CA GLN A 325 -8.59 28.75 38.72
C GLN A 325 -8.93 30.20 38.33
N ARG A 326 -8.04 30.92 37.62
CA ARG A 326 -8.31 32.28 37.13
C ARG A 326 -9.03 32.34 35.78
N THR A 327 -9.03 31.24 35.01
CA THR A 327 -9.66 31.19 33.67
C THR A 327 -11.04 30.55 33.68
N THR A 328 -11.43 29.85 34.76
CA THR A 328 -12.74 29.19 34.90
C THR A 328 -13.80 30.03 35.65
N ALA A 329 -13.53 31.30 35.94
CA ALA A 329 -14.48 32.20 36.58
C ALA A 329 -15.35 33.01 35.60
N ALA A 330 -15.17 32.87 34.28
CA ALA A 330 -15.83 33.73 33.28
C ALA A 330 -17.01 33.10 32.53
N LEU A 331 -17.25 31.79 32.61
CA LEU A 331 -18.36 31.15 31.87
C LEU A 331 -18.94 29.95 32.66
N GLN A 332 -19.65 30.25 33.75
CA GLN A 332 -20.78 29.45 34.25
C GLN A 332 -21.93 30.43 34.49
N LEU A 333 -23.15 30.12 34.05
CA LEU A 333 -24.25 29.51 34.84
C LEU A 333 -25.51 29.42 33.93
N PRO A 334 -26.66 28.81 34.33
CA PRO A 334 -26.87 27.50 34.98
C PRO A 334 -28.17 26.75 34.53
N GLY A 335 -28.31 25.48 34.98
CA GLY A 335 -29.60 24.77 35.16
C GLY A 335 -30.06 23.94 33.94
N ILE A 336 -30.45 22.68 34.04
CA ILE A 336 -31.38 22.08 35.02
C ILE A 336 -31.02 20.60 35.30
N MET A 337 -31.35 20.19 36.52
CA MET A 337 -31.15 18.91 37.20
C MET A 337 -31.88 17.67 36.63
N ASN A 338 -31.21 16.53 36.79
CA ASN A 338 -31.66 15.19 37.24
C ASN A 338 -33.11 14.70 37.01
N GLN A 339 -33.29 13.49 36.47
CA GLN A 339 -33.46 12.25 37.27
C GLN A 339 -33.57 10.96 36.40
N PRO A 340 -33.38 9.75 36.97
CA PRO A 340 -33.22 8.47 36.25
C PRO A 340 -34.43 7.52 36.36
N ALA A 341 -34.60 6.63 35.37
CA ALA A 341 -35.41 5.39 35.44
C ALA A 341 -35.13 4.57 34.15
N ASP A 342 -35.45 3.28 34.00
CA ASP A 342 -35.39 2.07 34.81
C ASP A 342 -35.39 0.92 33.76
N ARG A 343 -35.31 -0.31 34.23
CA ARG A 343 -34.95 -1.57 33.59
C ARG A 343 -35.91 -2.17 32.53
N THR A 344 -35.35 -3.15 31.82
CA THR A 344 -35.92 -4.48 31.40
C THR A 344 -36.75 -4.67 30.11
N THR A 345 -36.18 -5.50 29.22
CA THR A 345 -36.71 -6.71 28.54
C THR A 345 -37.97 -6.64 27.65
N THR A 346 -37.86 -7.02 26.36
CA THR A 346 -38.34 -8.33 25.80
C THR A 346 -38.37 -8.33 24.27
N ALA A 347 -37.96 -9.46 23.70
CA ALA A 347 -38.04 -9.80 22.29
C ALA A 347 -39.48 -10.17 21.88
N ARG A 348 -39.88 -9.81 20.65
CA ARG A 348 -41.02 -10.42 19.96
C ARG A 348 -40.71 -10.61 18.49
N VAL A 349 -40.57 -11.87 18.12
CA VAL A 349 -40.54 -12.39 16.75
C VAL A 349 -41.98 -12.43 16.24
N VAL A 350 -42.24 -11.84 15.07
CA VAL A 350 -43.47 -12.08 14.30
C VAL A 350 -43.05 -12.41 12.88
N ALA A 351 -43.28 -13.66 12.49
CA ALA A 351 -43.19 -14.12 11.12
C ALA A 351 -44.41 -13.62 10.32
N ARG A 352 -44.21 -13.19 9.07
CA ARG A 352 -45.30 -13.00 8.10
C ARG A 352 -44.89 -13.56 6.75
N ALA A 353 -45.80 -14.35 6.19
CA ALA A 353 -45.74 -15.04 4.90
C ALA A 353 -45.82 -14.05 3.69
N PRO A 354 -45.48 -14.50 2.47
CA PRO A 354 -45.32 -13.62 1.30
C PRO A 354 -46.67 -13.15 0.75
N ARG A 355 -46.74 -11.88 0.33
CA ARG A 355 -47.87 -11.34 -0.46
C ARG A 355 -47.50 -11.33 -1.95
N GLU A 356 -48.45 -11.77 -2.75
CA GLU A 356 -48.41 -11.84 -4.21
C GLU A 356 -48.25 -10.47 -4.88
N LEU A 357 -47.64 -10.50 -6.06
CA LEU A 357 -47.35 -9.36 -6.95
C LEU A 357 -48.63 -8.64 -7.39
N GLY A 358 -48.85 -7.45 -6.82
CA GLY A 358 -49.76 -6.43 -7.35
C GLY A 358 -48.98 -5.34 -8.08
N THR A 359 -49.57 -4.87 -9.17
CA THR A 359 -49.12 -3.78 -10.06
C THR A 359 -48.55 -2.56 -9.34
N ALA A 360 -47.49 -1.97 -9.92
CA ALA A 360 -46.74 -0.82 -9.40
C ALA A 360 -47.65 0.35 -8.95
N PRO A 361 -47.43 0.94 -7.76
CA PRO A 361 -48.17 2.12 -7.34
C PRO A 361 -47.65 3.36 -8.07
N GLU A 362 -48.56 4.15 -8.63
CA GLU A 362 -48.28 5.53 -9.05
C GLU A 362 -47.76 6.35 -7.86
N ASN A 363 -46.67 7.08 -8.08
CA ASN A 363 -45.98 7.87 -7.06
C ASN A 363 -46.88 8.97 -6.47
N ASP A 364 -47.15 8.92 -5.15
CA ASP A 364 -47.70 10.04 -4.38
C ASP A 364 -46.63 11.15 -4.24
N PRO A 365 -46.87 12.37 -4.76
CA PRO A 365 -45.90 13.48 -4.76
C PRO A 365 -45.53 14.04 -3.36
N ARG A 366 -45.95 13.38 -2.27
CA ARG A 366 -45.68 13.77 -0.87
C ARG A 366 -44.65 12.91 -0.14
N SER A 367 -44.09 11.87 -0.77
CA SER A 367 -43.02 11.08 -0.14
C SER A 367 -41.69 11.84 -0.18
N PRO A 368 -40.93 11.93 0.93
CA PRO A 368 -39.63 12.59 0.92
C PRO A 368 -38.67 11.90 -0.04
N ALA A 369 -37.86 12.69 -0.74
CA ALA A 369 -36.84 12.21 -1.68
C ALA A 369 -35.97 11.11 -1.04
N PRO A 370 -35.76 9.96 -1.70
CA PRO A 370 -34.99 8.86 -1.15
C PRO A 370 -33.55 9.29 -0.86
N HIS A 371 -33.05 9.00 0.33
CA HIS A 371 -31.68 9.33 0.75
C HIS A 371 -30.78 8.09 0.73
N ILE A 372 -29.78 8.11 -0.15
CA ILE A 372 -28.95 6.95 -0.46
C ILE A 372 -27.51 7.24 -0.07
N ALA A 373 -26.89 6.34 0.68
CA ALA A 373 -25.45 6.34 0.90
C ALA A 373 -24.74 5.46 -0.15
N LEU A 374 -23.75 6.02 -0.84
CA LEU A 374 -22.87 5.27 -1.74
C LEU A 374 -21.47 5.19 -1.12
N VAL A 375 -21.03 4.01 -0.72
CA VAL A 375 -19.66 3.76 -0.28
C VAL A 375 -18.86 3.27 -1.49
N SER A 376 -17.93 4.10 -1.96
CA SER A 376 -17.25 3.85 -3.23
C SER A 376 -15.88 4.55 -3.33
N PRO A 377 -14.93 3.96 -4.08
CA PRO A 377 -13.90 4.75 -4.75
C PRO A 377 -14.53 5.92 -5.53
N TRP A 378 -13.80 7.03 -5.64
CA TRP A 378 -14.30 8.23 -6.31
C TRP A 378 -13.19 8.90 -7.13
N PRO A 379 -13.49 9.52 -8.29
CA PRO A 379 -12.51 10.27 -9.05
C PRO A 379 -11.82 11.32 -8.16
N PRO A 380 -10.49 11.56 -8.32
CA PRO A 380 -9.61 11.19 -9.43
C PRO A 380 -8.93 9.83 -9.28
N GLN A 381 -9.40 8.94 -8.40
CA GLN A 381 -8.86 7.58 -8.36
C GLN A 381 -9.07 6.90 -9.73
N THR A 382 -7.98 6.47 -10.37
CA THR A 382 -7.98 5.88 -11.72
C THR A 382 -8.50 4.44 -11.68
N ALA A 383 -9.81 4.27 -11.56
CA ALA A 383 -10.47 2.97 -11.53
C ALA A 383 -11.86 3.04 -12.20
N ALA A 384 -12.21 2.03 -13.01
CA ALA A 384 -13.48 2.00 -13.73
C ALA A 384 -14.71 2.06 -12.80
N VAL A 385 -14.62 1.46 -11.62
CA VAL A 385 -15.67 1.52 -10.58
C VAL A 385 -15.86 2.94 -10.03
N ALA A 386 -14.80 3.75 -9.97
CA ALA A 386 -14.89 5.14 -9.53
C ALA A 386 -15.66 5.99 -10.55
N ASP A 387 -15.33 5.84 -11.84
CA ASP A 387 -16.04 6.50 -12.94
C ASP A 387 -17.52 6.08 -12.99
N TYR A 388 -17.79 4.78 -12.85
CA TYR A 388 -19.16 4.27 -12.82
C TYR A 388 -19.95 4.82 -11.64
N ALA A 389 -19.38 4.80 -10.43
CA ALA A 389 -20.06 5.29 -9.23
C ALA A 389 -20.34 6.80 -9.31
N HIS A 390 -19.43 7.56 -9.91
CA HIS A 390 -19.60 8.98 -10.18
C HIS A 390 -20.81 9.24 -11.08
N ASP A 391 -20.85 8.59 -12.24
CA ASP A 391 -21.94 8.76 -13.18
C ASP A 391 -23.26 8.25 -12.57
N LEU A 392 -23.27 7.08 -11.94
CA LEU A 392 -24.45 6.54 -11.26
C LEU A 392 -25.02 7.54 -10.24
N ALA A 393 -24.18 8.18 -9.43
CA ALA A 393 -24.65 9.16 -8.45
C ALA A 393 -25.37 10.35 -9.12
N ILE A 394 -24.82 10.86 -10.24
CA ILE A 394 -25.46 11.89 -11.07
C ILE A 394 -26.80 11.39 -11.61
N GLY A 395 -26.83 10.15 -12.11
CA GLY A 395 -28.05 9.52 -12.61
C GLY A 395 -29.14 9.46 -11.55
N LEU A 396 -28.81 8.97 -10.36
CA LEU A 396 -29.75 8.86 -9.24
C LEU A 396 -30.21 10.24 -8.73
N ALA A 397 -29.31 11.23 -8.66
CA ALA A 397 -29.67 12.59 -8.28
C ALA A 397 -30.64 13.23 -9.27
N ARG A 398 -30.44 13.02 -10.58
CA ARG A 398 -31.37 13.47 -11.64
C ARG A 398 -32.74 12.80 -11.56
N GLN A 399 -32.84 11.61 -10.96
CA GLN A 399 -34.11 10.94 -10.69
C GLN A 399 -34.77 11.41 -9.37
N GLY A 400 -34.20 12.42 -8.69
CA GLY A 400 -34.76 13.02 -7.48
C GLY A 400 -34.27 12.39 -6.18
N ALA A 401 -33.26 11.50 -6.20
CA ALA A 401 -32.67 10.97 -4.99
C ALA A 401 -31.65 11.95 -4.38
N ARG A 402 -31.59 12.03 -3.05
CA ARG A 402 -30.49 12.71 -2.36
C ARG A 402 -29.36 11.71 -2.16
N ILE A 403 -28.15 12.05 -2.60
CA ILE A 403 -27.02 11.12 -2.54
C ILE A 403 -25.96 11.61 -1.57
N THR A 404 -25.44 10.71 -0.73
CA THR A 404 -24.24 10.95 0.08
C THR A 404 -23.20 9.90 -0.24
N VAL A 405 -22.11 10.32 -0.87
CA VAL A 405 -20.97 9.49 -1.22
C VAL A 405 -19.98 9.48 -0.06
N PHE A 406 -19.49 8.29 0.28
CA PHE A 406 -18.44 8.06 1.25
C PHE A 406 -17.24 7.44 0.55
N THR A 407 -16.11 8.15 0.56
CA THR A 407 -14.94 7.76 -0.23
C THR A 407 -13.63 7.89 0.54
N GLU A 408 -12.63 7.10 0.13
CA GLU A 408 -11.26 7.14 0.66
C GLU A 408 -10.38 8.19 -0.04
N THR A 409 -10.81 8.74 -1.18
CA THR A 409 -10.07 9.81 -1.86
C THR A 409 -10.03 11.08 -0.99
N ARG A 410 -8.88 11.75 -0.99
CA ARG A 410 -8.67 13.00 -0.23
C ARG A 410 -9.09 14.25 -0.98
N ASP A 411 -9.21 14.13 -2.31
CA ASP A 411 -9.49 15.24 -3.21
C ASP A 411 -10.56 14.80 -4.21
N PRO A 412 -11.81 14.58 -3.75
CA PRO A 412 -12.86 14.07 -4.61
C PRO A 412 -13.23 15.10 -5.69
N VAL A 413 -13.41 14.62 -6.92
CA VAL A 413 -14.01 15.43 -7.99
C VAL A 413 -15.42 15.85 -7.58
N ASP A 414 -15.75 17.12 -7.84
CA ASP A 414 -17.04 17.71 -7.53
C ASP A 414 -18.18 16.93 -8.24
N PRO A 415 -19.14 16.37 -7.48
CA PRO A 415 -20.21 15.59 -8.06
C PRO A 415 -21.32 16.42 -8.73
N GLY A 416 -21.36 17.74 -8.50
CA GLY A 416 -22.48 18.61 -8.89
C GLY A 416 -23.65 18.62 -7.90
N GLU A 417 -24.77 19.24 -8.30
CA GLU A 417 -25.93 19.47 -7.42
C GLU A 417 -26.62 18.17 -6.95
N GLY A 418 -27.12 18.17 -5.71
CA GLY A 418 -27.88 17.05 -5.14
C GLY A 418 -27.04 15.91 -4.56
N ILE A 419 -25.71 16.01 -4.63
CA ILE A 419 -24.76 14.99 -4.17
C ILE A 419 -23.79 15.60 -3.16
N SER A 420 -23.60 14.92 -2.03
CA SER A 420 -22.59 15.29 -1.04
C SER A 420 -21.49 14.23 -1.01
N VAL A 421 -20.22 14.63 -1.09
CA VAL A 421 -19.09 13.70 -0.94
C VAL A 421 -18.41 13.93 0.40
N LEU A 422 -18.29 12.87 1.19
CA LEU A 422 -17.71 12.89 2.52
C LEU A 422 -16.59 11.85 2.65
N PRO A 423 -15.60 12.08 3.54
CA PRO A 423 -14.60 11.07 3.85
C PRO A 423 -15.26 9.81 4.42
N VAL A 424 -14.78 8.62 4.03
CA VAL A 424 -15.31 7.34 4.52
C VAL A 424 -15.27 7.23 6.05
N SER A 425 -14.32 7.91 6.71
CA SER A 425 -14.18 7.97 8.16
C SER A 425 -15.33 8.69 8.88
N SER A 426 -16.13 9.47 8.15
CA SER A 426 -17.33 10.13 8.67
C SER A 426 -18.59 9.26 8.61
N PHE A 427 -18.50 8.05 8.04
CA PHE A 427 -19.62 7.11 8.00
C PHE A 427 -19.99 6.64 9.42
N GLY A 428 -21.04 7.24 9.98
CA GLY A 428 -21.44 7.02 11.37
C GLY A 428 -22.46 5.90 11.58
N SER A 429 -23.52 5.89 10.79
CA SER A 429 -24.66 4.97 10.95
C SER A 429 -25.42 4.76 9.63
N ALA A 430 -25.77 3.50 9.33
CA ALA A 430 -26.60 3.15 8.18
C ALA A 430 -28.05 3.61 8.31
N ASN A 431 -28.58 3.77 9.53
CA ASN A 431 -29.98 4.16 9.78
C ASN A 431 -30.32 5.60 9.37
N LEU A 432 -29.33 6.38 8.93
CA LEU A 432 -29.52 7.73 8.40
C LEU A 432 -29.95 7.74 6.93
N TYR A 433 -29.92 6.58 6.27
CA TYR A 433 -30.16 6.41 4.84
C TYR A 433 -31.25 5.36 4.61
N ASP A 434 -32.03 5.53 3.55
CA ASP A 434 -33.00 4.53 3.10
C ASP A 434 -32.29 3.29 2.51
N SER A 435 -31.08 3.48 1.99
CA SER A 435 -30.23 2.41 1.45
C SER A 435 -28.76 2.78 1.54
N VAL A 436 -27.92 1.79 1.83
CA VAL A 436 -26.45 1.90 1.76
C VAL A 436 -25.96 0.94 0.70
N VAL A 437 -25.28 1.46 -0.32
CA VAL A 437 -24.75 0.70 -1.44
C VAL A 437 -23.22 0.72 -1.39
N TYR A 438 -22.61 -0.45 -1.47
CA TYR A 438 -21.16 -0.66 -1.49
C TYR A 438 -20.74 -1.04 -2.89
N GLN A 439 -20.02 -0.15 -3.58
CA GLN A 439 -19.41 -0.46 -4.88
C GLN A 439 -18.16 -1.31 -4.61
N LEU A 440 -18.11 -2.53 -5.16
CA LEU A 440 -17.06 -3.50 -4.84
C LEU A 440 -16.47 -4.10 -6.12
N SER A 441 -15.14 -4.09 -6.23
CA SER A 441 -14.36 -4.67 -7.33
C SER A 441 -13.10 -5.37 -6.80
N ASP A 442 -12.39 -6.11 -7.63
CA ASP A 442 -11.17 -6.84 -7.24
C ASP A 442 -9.91 -5.96 -7.24
N ASP A 443 -9.98 -4.81 -6.56
CA ASP A 443 -8.85 -3.91 -6.39
C ASP A 443 -8.63 -3.57 -4.90
N PRO A 444 -7.62 -4.16 -4.25
CA PRO A 444 -7.35 -3.92 -2.84
C PRO A 444 -6.89 -2.48 -2.53
N LYS A 445 -6.42 -1.72 -3.52
CA LYS A 445 -5.90 -0.35 -3.29
C LYS A 445 -7.00 0.66 -3.05
N ILE A 446 -8.22 0.38 -3.52
CA ILE A 446 -9.34 1.34 -3.51
C ILE A 446 -10.50 0.90 -2.61
N HIS A 447 -10.47 -0.33 -2.07
CA HIS A 447 -11.54 -0.89 -1.24
C HIS A 447 -11.13 -1.14 0.21
N SER A 448 -10.12 -0.43 0.73
CA SER A 448 -9.54 -0.69 2.07
C SER A 448 -10.50 -0.42 3.23
N ALA A 449 -11.55 0.38 3.04
CA ALA A 449 -12.61 0.59 4.02
C ALA A 449 -13.95 -0.07 3.66
N THR A 450 -14.22 -0.33 2.38
CA THR A 450 -15.52 -0.78 1.87
C THR A 450 -15.98 -2.09 2.52
N LEU A 451 -15.13 -3.12 2.54
CA LEU A 451 -15.46 -4.42 3.15
C LEU A 451 -15.69 -4.33 4.66
N LEU A 452 -14.96 -3.46 5.37
CA LEU A 452 -15.10 -3.28 6.82
C LEU A 452 -16.41 -2.58 7.18
N LEU A 453 -16.83 -1.60 6.36
CA LEU A 453 -18.11 -0.94 6.54
C LEU A 453 -19.27 -1.86 6.19
N LEU A 454 -19.16 -2.63 5.10
CA LEU A 454 -20.13 -3.66 4.73
C LEU A 454 -20.30 -4.68 5.86
N GLU A 455 -19.19 -5.19 6.40
CA GLU A 455 -19.25 -6.09 7.55
C GLU A 455 -19.95 -5.44 8.74
N LYS A 456 -19.62 -4.19 9.06
CA LYS A 456 -20.14 -3.55 10.27
C LYS A 456 -21.62 -3.18 10.19
N PHE A 457 -22.07 -2.74 9.02
CA PHE A 457 -23.38 -2.10 8.87
C PHE A 457 -24.35 -2.86 7.96
N GLY A 458 -23.89 -3.88 7.23
CA GLY A 458 -24.67 -4.51 6.17
C GLY A 458 -25.03 -3.52 5.07
N GLY A 459 -25.89 -3.93 4.14
CA GLY A 459 -26.40 -3.08 3.06
C GLY A 459 -26.41 -3.82 1.73
N ILE A 460 -26.46 -3.08 0.64
CA ILE A 460 -26.50 -3.61 -0.72
C ILE A 460 -25.07 -3.62 -1.28
N VAL A 461 -24.58 -4.77 -1.73
CA VAL A 461 -23.32 -4.83 -2.47
C VAL A 461 -23.62 -4.69 -3.95
N HIS A 462 -22.98 -3.73 -4.61
CA HIS A 462 -22.89 -3.72 -6.06
C HIS A 462 -21.54 -4.31 -6.46
N LEU A 463 -21.59 -5.56 -6.94
CA LEU A 463 -20.44 -6.37 -7.27
C LEU A 463 -20.06 -6.20 -8.76
N HIS A 464 -18.93 -5.57 -9.01
CA HIS A 464 -18.38 -5.31 -10.35
C HIS A 464 -17.62 -6.51 -10.93
N ASP A 465 -16.94 -7.26 -10.07
CA ASP A 465 -16.16 -8.44 -10.41
C ASP A 465 -16.60 -9.64 -9.57
N LEU A 466 -16.80 -10.81 -10.20
CA LEU A 466 -17.09 -12.04 -9.46
C LEU A 466 -15.85 -12.53 -8.70
N VAL A 467 -14.66 -12.42 -9.30
CA VAL A 467 -13.43 -12.86 -8.66
C VAL A 467 -12.95 -11.72 -7.77
N LEU A 468 -12.96 -11.89 -6.45
CA LEU A 468 -12.44 -10.94 -5.44
C LEU A 468 -11.14 -11.45 -4.78
N GLN A 469 -10.39 -12.29 -5.49
CA GLN A 469 -9.22 -12.97 -4.96
C GLN A 469 -8.11 -12.01 -4.51
N HIS A 470 -7.82 -10.96 -5.29
CA HIS A 470 -6.81 -9.97 -4.91
C HIS A 470 -7.25 -9.17 -3.69
N LEU A 471 -8.53 -8.79 -3.65
CA LEU A 471 -9.11 -8.07 -2.52
C LEU A 471 -9.04 -8.91 -1.23
N ILE A 472 -9.50 -10.16 -1.28
CA ILE A 472 -9.50 -11.04 -0.10
C ILE A 472 -8.06 -11.40 0.32
N ALA A 473 -7.15 -11.61 -0.63
CA ALA A 473 -5.74 -11.85 -0.33
C ALA A 473 -5.08 -10.66 0.40
N ASP A 474 -5.43 -9.42 0.06
CA ASP A 474 -4.96 -8.23 0.80
C ASP A 474 -5.39 -8.24 2.26
N TYR A 475 -6.68 -8.52 2.52
CA TYR A 475 -7.21 -8.56 3.88
C TYR A 475 -6.70 -9.73 4.73
N THR A 476 -6.15 -10.77 4.08
CA THR A 476 -5.75 -12.00 4.75
C THR A 476 -4.25 -12.21 4.65
N ILE A 477 -3.76 -12.76 3.54
CA ILE A 477 -2.37 -13.19 3.35
C ILE A 477 -1.40 -11.99 3.44
N LEU A 478 -1.67 -10.90 2.73
CA LEU A 478 -0.74 -9.76 2.68
C LEU A 478 -0.65 -9.00 4.01
N ARG A 479 -1.66 -9.17 4.88
CA ARG A 479 -1.67 -8.67 6.27
C ARG A 479 -1.19 -9.71 7.29
N GLY A 480 -0.71 -10.87 6.83
CA GLY A 480 -0.08 -11.89 7.66
C GLY A 480 -1.01 -12.95 8.24
N ASN A 481 -2.28 -12.99 7.82
CA ASN A 481 -3.29 -13.94 8.29
C ASN A 481 -3.62 -15.01 7.22
N TYR A 482 -2.62 -15.83 6.89
CA TYR A 482 -2.76 -16.93 5.93
C TYR A 482 -3.82 -17.96 6.34
N ARG A 483 -3.97 -18.21 7.65
CA ARG A 483 -4.96 -19.16 8.18
C ARG A 483 -6.39 -18.73 7.88
N LEU A 484 -6.66 -17.42 7.93
CA LEU A 484 -7.98 -16.91 7.57
C LEU A 484 -8.28 -17.15 6.09
N TYR A 485 -7.32 -16.92 5.20
CA TYR A 485 -7.49 -17.23 3.78
C TYR A 485 -7.80 -18.72 3.55
N GLN A 486 -7.05 -19.63 4.18
CA GLN A 486 -7.34 -21.06 4.12
C GLN A 486 -8.72 -21.40 4.67
N HIS A 487 -9.12 -20.78 5.78
CA HIS A 487 -10.44 -20.99 6.37
C HIS A 487 -11.57 -20.51 5.45
N LEU A 488 -11.39 -19.38 4.75
CA LEU A 488 -12.35 -18.90 3.76
C LEU A 488 -12.44 -19.87 2.58
N LEU A 489 -11.30 -20.36 2.08
CA LEU A 489 -11.29 -21.38 1.03
C LEU A 489 -12.00 -22.66 1.47
N GLU A 490 -11.70 -23.17 2.66
CA GLU A 490 -12.33 -24.38 3.21
C GLU A 490 -13.85 -24.19 3.42
N ARG A 491 -14.25 -23.05 3.98
CA ARG A 491 -15.67 -22.74 4.25
C ARG A 491 -16.50 -22.73 2.97
N TRP A 492 -15.97 -22.13 1.90
CA TRP A 492 -16.73 -21.93 0.67
C TRP A 492 -16.53 -23.06 -0.34
N TYR A 493 -15.34 -23.62 -0.45
CA TYR A 493 -14.97 -24.58 -1.49
C TYR A 493 -14.56 -25.96 -0.95
N GLY A 494 -14.66 -26.17 0.36
CA GLY A 494 -14.29 -27.43 1.00
C GLY A 494 -12.80 -27.74 0.90
N ALA A 495 -12.47 -29.01 1.14
CA ALA A 495 -11.09 -29.50 1.05
C ALA A 495 -10.51 -29.32 -0.37
N ASP A 496 -11.35 -29.41 -1.41
CA ASP A 496 -10.92 -29.28 -2.80
C ASP A 496 -10.39 -27.88 -3.12
N GLY A 497 -11.08 -26.81 -2.70
CA GLY A 497 -10.56 -25.46 -2.93
C GLY A 497 -9.26 -25.18 -2.17
N VAL A 498 -9.09 -25.75 -0.98
CA VAL A 498 -7.83 -25.68 -0.22
C VAL A 498 -6.73 -26.46 -0.95
N ASN A 499 -7.02 -27.66 -1.42
CA ASN A 499 -6.08 -28.51 -2.15
C ASN A 499 -5.64 -27.85 -3.46
N THR A 500 -6.58 -27.31 -4.23
CA THR A 500 -6.32 -26.55 -5.46
C THR A 500 -5.37 -25.38 -5.17
N PHE A 501 -5.61 -24.62 -4.10
CA PHE A 501 -4.71 -23.55 -3.68
C PHE A 501 -3.31 -24.04 -3.32
N LEU A 502 -3.21 -25.06 -2.48
CA LEU A 502 -1.93 -25.61 -2.04
C LEU A 502 -1.12 -26.22 -3.18
N GLN A 503 -1.78 -26.94 -4.09
CA GLN A 503 -1.14 -27.51 -5.29
C GLN A 503 -0.61 -26.41 -6.21
N TRP A 504 -1.38 -25.35 -6.44
CA TRP A 504 -0.92 -24.23 -7.27
C TRP A 504 0.31 -23.54 -6.68
N VAL A 505 0.27 -23.23 -5.39
CA VAL A 505 1.39 -22.59 -4.67
C VAL A 505 2.63 -23.48 -4.71
N ALA A 506 2.46 -24.80 -4.53
CA ALA A 506 3.56 -25.76 -4.60
C ALA A 506 4.18 -25.87 -6.00
N ALA A 507 3.37 -25.83 -7.06
CA ALA A 507 3.84 -26.01 -8.43
C ALA A 507 4.45 -24.74 -9.05
N ASN A 508 3.88 -23.55 -8.78
CA ASN A 508 4.21 -22.34 -9.55
C ASN A 508 5.07 -21.34 -8.79
N ARG A 509 5.17 -21.46 -7.45
CA ARG A 509 5.86 -20.48 -6.57
C ARG A 509 5.38 -19.04 -6.78
N ARG A 510 4.18 -18.86 -7.34
CA ARG A 510 3.47 -17.60 -7.57
C ARG A 510 2.15 -17.60 -6.82
N SER A 511 1.55 -16.43 -6.70
CA SER A 511 0.26 -16.28 -6.06
C SER A 511 -0.85 -16.90 -6.89
N ILE A 512 -1.90 -17.44 -6.25
CA ILE A 512 -3.01 -18.06 -7.00
C ILE A 512 -3.84 -17.07 -7.79
N TRP A 513 -3.91 -15.82 -7.35
CA TRP A 513 -4.69 -14.75 -7.99
C TRP A 513 -4.15 -14.32 -9.37
N GLU A 514 -2.99 -14.82 -9.78
CA GLU A 514 -2.41 -14.64 -11.12
C GLU A 514 -2.76 -15.81 -12.08
N SER A 515 -3.63 -16.74 -11.65
CA SER A 515 -3.97 -17.98 -12.38
C SER A 515 -5.42 -18.01 -12.85
N GLU A 516 -5.71 -18.71 -13.95
CA GLU A 516 -7.08 -18.95 -14.42
C GLU A 516 -7.93 -19.74 -13.42
N ILE A 517 -7.27 -20.51 -12.54
CA ILE A 517 -7.88 -21.29 -11.46
C ILE A 517 -8.78 -20.43 -10.56
N ILE A 518 -8.50 -19.12 -10.46
CA ILE A 518 -9.29 -18.22 -9.61
C ILE A 518 -10.76 -18.13 -10.01
N THR A 519 -11.08 -18.46 -11.26
CA THR A 519 -12.47 -18.54 -11.72
C THR A 519 -13.26 -19.67 -11.07
N GLN A 520 -12.58 -20.72 -10.58
CA GLN A 520 -13.20 -21.83 -9.84
C GLN A 520 -13.36 -21.52 -8.36
N ILE A 521 -12.56 -20.58 -7.83
CA ILE A 521 -12.56 -20.15 -6.43
C ILE A 521 -12.65 -18.61 -6.34
N PRO A 522 -13.72 -17.99 -6.85
CA PRO A 522 -13.77 -16.54 -7.07
C PRO A 522 -13.72 -15.69 -5.79
N LEU A 523 -14.14 -16.22 -4.63
CA LEU A 523 -14.18 -15.56 -3.32
C LEU A 523 -15.03 -14.27 -3.27
N PHE A 524 -16.11 -14.18 -4.04
CA PHE A 524 -17.13 -13.15 -3.79
C PHE A 524 -18.01 -13.46 -2.58
N GLU A 525 -18.13 -14.75 -2.22
CA GLU A 525 -19.07 -15.22 -1.21
C GLU A 525 -18.87 -14.57 0.17
N PRO A 526 -17.63 -14.38 0.67
CA PRO A 526 -17.41 -13.70 1.94
C PRO A 526 -17.94 -12.26 1.98
N ALA A 527 -17.99 -11.56 0.83
CA ALA A 527 -18.54 -10.22 0.72
C ALA A 527 -20.08 -10.25 0.63
N VAL A 528 -20.62 -11.11 -0.23
CA VAL A 528 -22.07 -11.18 -0.49
C VAL A 528 -22.84 -11.81 0.68
N ASP A 529 -22.25 -12.74 1.44
CA ASP A 529 -22.85 -13.34 2.67
C ASP A 529 -23.10 -12.29 3.76
N MET A 530 -22.39 -11.17 3.74
CA MET A 530 -22.57 -10.04 4.67
C MET A 530 -23.60 -9.02 4.16
N ALA A 531 -24.00 -9.13 2.89
CA ALA A 531 -24.91 -8.19 2.25
C ALA A 531 -26.39 -8.56 2.52
N GLN A 532 -27.27 -7.58 2.40
CA GLN A 532 -28.71 -7.75 2.44
C GLN A 532 -29.27 -8.04 1.04
N ALA A 533 -28.59 -7.54 0.02
CA ALA A 533 -28.86 -7.79 -1.39
C ALA A 533 -27.61 -7.56 -2.23
N CYS A 534 -27.60 -8.10 -3.44
CA CYS A 534 -26.51 -7.99 -4.40
C CYS A 534 -27.01 -7.40 -5.73
N ILE A 535 -26.28 -6.44 -6.26
CA ILE A 535 -26.47 -5.91 -7.63
C ILE A 535 -25.24 -6.33 -8.44
N VAL A 536 -25.46 -6.80 -9.67
CA VAL A 536 -24.42 -7.21 -10.61
C VAL A 536 -24.72 -6.68 -12.01
N HIS A 537 -23.74 -6.73 -12.90
CA HIS A 537 -23.87 -6.23 -14.28
C HIS A 537 -24.29 -7.26 -15.34
N SER A 538 -24.36 -8.55 -15.00
CA SER A 538 -24.65 -9.62 -15.96
C SER A 538 -25.45 -10.76 -15.34
N HIS A 539 -26.20 -11.49 -16.16
CA HIS A 539 -26.89 -12.70 -15.72
C HIS A 539 -25.90 -13.81 -15.36
N PHE A 540 -24.76 -13.89 -16.03
CA PHE A 540 -23.63 -14.75 -15.67
C PHE A 540 -23.22 -14.52 -14.22
N ALA A 541 -23.01 -13.26 -13.82
CA ALA A 541 -22.68 -12.94 -12.43
C ALA A 541 -23.83 -13.29 -11.47
N ALA A 542 -25.07 -12.97 -11.84
CA ALA A 542 -26.24 -13.27 -11.01
C ALA A 542 -26.43 -14.78 -10.80
N GLU A 543 -26.22 -15.60 -11.82
CA GLU A 543 -26.29 -17.05 -11.72
C GLU A 543 -25.25 -17.62 -10.76
N HIS A 544 -24.02 -17.10 -10.77
CA HIS A 544 -22.98 -17.49 -9.82
C HIS A 544 -23.37 -17.12 -8.39
N VAL A 545 -23.85 -15.89 -8.19
CA VAL A 545 -24.32 -15.44 -6.88
C VAL A 545 -25.50 -16.29 -6.39
N ASN A 546 -26.54 -16.46 -7.21
CA ASN A 546 -27.75 -17.21 -6.85
C ASN A 546 -27.47 -18.69 -6.58
N ARG A 547 -26.53 -19.31 -7.31
CA ARG A 547 -26.13 -20.71 -7.08
C ARG A 547 -25.46 -20.90 -5.72
N ARG A 548 -24.70 -19.90 -5.26
CA ARG A 548 -23.90 -19.98 -4.03
C ARG A 548 -24.64 -19.44 -2.81
N LEU A 549 -25.47 -18.42 -3.01
CA LEU A 549 -26.16 -17.64 -1.98
C LEU A 549 -27.62 -17.39 -2.38
N PRO A 550 -28.46 -18.43 -2.53
CA PRO A 550 -29.83 -18.30 -3.05
C PRO A 550 -30.77 -17.48 -2.14
N SER A 551 -30.41 -17.30 -0.87
CA SER A 551 -31.17 -16.49 0.08
C SER A 551 -30.91 -14.98 -0.04
N ILE A 552 -29.85 -14.57 -0.73
CA ILE A 552 -29.51 -13.16 -0.93
C ILE A 552 -30.15 -12.70 -2.24
N PRO A 553 -31.09 -11.73 -2.21
CA PRO A 553 -31.68 -11.20 -3.43
C PRO A 553 -30.59 -10.63 -4.35
N CYS A 554 -30.51 -11.16 -5.57
CA CYS A 554 -29.61 -10.65 -6.60
C CYS A 554 -30.40 -9.99 -7.73
N ARG A 555 -29.94 -8.83 -8.20
CA ARG A 555 -30.54 -8.07 -9.31
C ARG A 555 -29.47 -7.69 -10.34
N VAL A 556 -29.85 -7.75 -11.61
CA VAL A 556 -28.98 -7.37 -12.73
C VAL A 556 -29.30 -5.95 -13.15
N VAL A 557 -28.28 -5.09 -13.25
CA VAL A 557 -28.39 -3.77 -13.86
C VAL A 557 -27.35 -3.61 -14.95
N PRO A 558 -27.75 -3.27 -16.19
CA PRO A 558 -26.80 -2.91 -17.23
C PRO A 558 -25.86 -1.81 -16.76
N HIS A 559 -24.57 -1.99 -17.02
CA HIS A 559 -23.59 -0.94 -16.78
C HIS A 559 -23.80 0.21 -17.77
N VAL A 560 -23.73 1.45 -17.27
CA VAL A 560 -24.08 2.64 -18.04
C VAL A 560 -23.28 3.85 -17.54
N TYR A 561 -22.90 4.73 -18.46
CA TYR A 561 -22.20 6.00 -18.22
C TYR A 561 -23.06 7.18 -18.65
N CYS A 562 -22.81 8.37 -18.07
CA CYS A 562 -23.57 9.58 -18.33
C CYS A 562 -23.40 10.11 -19.76
N ASP A 563 -22.25 9.85 -20.40
CA ASP A 563 -22.02 10.17 -21.81
C ASP A 563 -22.48 9.02 -22.71
N ASP A 564 -23.75 9.05 -23.11
CA ASP A 564 -24.41 8.06 -23.97
C ASP A 564 -24.60 8.57 -25.41
N ASN A 565 -23.86 9.62 -25.79
CA ASN A 565 -23.91 10.13 -27.15
C ASN A 565 -23.29 9.14 -28.13
N VAL A 566 -24.07 8.73 -29.13
CA VAL A 566 -23.55 7.94 -30.25
C VAL A 566 -22.55 8.77 -31.05
N LEU A 567 -21.36 8.20 -31.27
CA LEU A 567 -20.26 8.89 -31.89
C LEU A 567 -20.21 8.68 -33.40
N GLN A 568 -20.09 9.79 -34.12
CA GLN A 568 -19.74 9.79 -35.53
C GLN A 568 -18.21 9.96 -35.64
N PRO A 569 -17.51 9.04 -36.30
CA PRO A 569 -16.08 9.18 -36.50
C PRO A 569 -15.85 10.35 -37.47
N PRO A 570 -14.79 11.15 -37.29
CA PRO A 570 -14.40 12.12 -38.31
C PRO A 570 -14.07 11.37 -39.61
N GLY A 571 -14.64 11.82 -40.73
CA GLY A 571 -14.40 11.22 -42.05
C GLY A 571 -12.98 11.47 -42.56
N ASN A 572 -12.55 10.66 -43.54
CA ASN A 572 -11.29 10.80 -44.27
C ASN A 572 -10.01 10.61 -43.43
N ARG A 573 -9.91 9.47 -42.74
CA ARG A 573 -8.73 9.04 -41.99
C ARG A 573 -8.53 7.52 -42.07
N CYS A 574 -7.35 7.07 -41.67
CA CYS A 574 -7.01 5.67 -41.46
C CYS A 574 -8.04 4.98 -40.52
N PHE A 575 -8.33 3.70 -40.78
CA PHE A 575 -9.20 2.87 -39.96
C PHE A 575 -8.54 2.57 -38.61
N ARG A 576 -9.20 2.87 -37.49
CA ARG A 576 -8.62 2.78 -36.14
C ARG A 576 -9.22 1.63 -35.35
N VAL A 577 -8.36 0.71 -34.92
CA VAL A 577 -8.70 -0.31 -33.92
C VAL A 577 -8.23 0.17 -32.55
N GLY A 578 -9.10 0.07 -31.53
CA GLY A 578 -8.79 0.45 -30.16
C GLY A 578 -8.81 -0.71 -29.18
N VAL A 579 -7.79 -0.79 -28.34
CA VAL A 579 -7.73 -1.63 -27.13
C VAL A 579 -7.55 -0.69 -25.95
N PHE A 580 -8.41 -0.80 -24.92
CA PHE A 580 -8.38 0.11 -23.76
C PHE A 580 -8.37 -0.65 -22.44
N GLY A 581 -7.67 -0.08 -21.47
CA GLY A 581 -7.47 -0.63 -20.13
C GLY A 581 -6.00 -0.97 -19.91
N ASP A 582 -5.61 -1.18 -18.65
CA ASP A 582 -4.30 -1.74 -18.36
C ASP A 582 -4.16 -3.10 -19.06
N ILE A 583 -3.04 -3.29 -19.76
CA ILE A 583 -2.86 -4.36 -20.73
C ILE A 583 -2.28 -5.59 -20.04
N TYR A 584 -3.08 -6.64 -20.00
CA TYR A 584 -2.74 -7.94 -19.45
C TYR A 584 -2.69 -9.02 -20.54
N PRO A 585 -2.00 -10.17 -20.30
CA PRO A 585 -1.89 -11.24 -21.31
C PRO A 585 -3.24 -11.75 -21.82
N ASN A 586 -4.25 -11.80 -20.95
CA ASN A 586 -5.60 -12.25 -21.29
C ASN A 586 -6.38 -11.28 -22.20
N MET A 587 -5.88 -10.06 -22.43
CA MET A 587 -6.43 -9.15 -23.43
C MET A 587 -6.02 -9.50 -24.86
N HIS A 588 -5.13 -10.48 -25.03
CA HIS A 588 -4.71 -11.01 -26.33
C HIS A 588 -4.33 -9.93 -27.35
N VAL A 589 -3.61 -8.90 -26.91
CA VAL A 589 -3.14 -7.81 -27.77
C VAL A 589 -2.18 -8.33 -28.84
N ASP A 590 -1.45 -9.42 -28.56
CA ASP A 590 -0.65 -10.18 -29.53
C ASP A 590 -1.49 -10.64 -30.74
N LYS A 591 -2.70 -11.15 -30.49
CA LYS A 591 -3.61 -11.61 -31.55
C LYS A 591 -4.20 -10.46 -32.33
N VAL A 592 -4.54 -9.35 -31.65
CA VAL A 592 -5.04 -8.12 -32.27
C VAL A 592 -3.95 -7.49 -33.16
N LEU A 593 -2.70 -7.44 -32.68
CA LEU A 593 -1.54 -6.99 -33.46
C LEU A 593 -1.37 -7.81 -34.75
N ALA A 594 -1.39 -9.14 -34.64
CA ALA A 594 -1.29 -10.02 -35.79
C ALA A 594 -2.45 -9.83 -36.79
N ALA A 595 -3.67 -9.60 -36.30
CA ALA A 595 -4.83 -9.34 -37.15
C ALA A 595 -4.76 -7.98 -37.87
N VAL A 596 -4.27 -6.93 -37.19
CA VAL A 596 -4.04 -5.61 -37.80
C VAL A 596 -2.93 -5.68 -38.84
N ALA A 597 -1.81 -6.35 -38.55
CA ALA A 597 -0.73 -6.59 -39.51
C ALA A 597 -1.26 -7.30 -40.76
N ARG A 598 -2.06 -8.38 -40.57
CA ARG A 598 -2.65 -9.15 -41.67
C ARG A 598 -3.63 -8.33 -42.51
N ALA A 599 -4.42 -7.45 -41.89
CA ALA A 599 -5.31 -6.54 -42.61
C ALA A 599 -4.51 -5.52 -43.44
N ALA A 600 -3.41 -5.00 -42.89
CA ALA A 600 -2.51 -4.09 -43.61
C ALA A 600 -1.84 -4.78 -44.82
N ASP A 601 -1.38 -6.03 -44.69
CA ASP A 601 -0.85 -6.83 -45.80
C ASP A 601 -1.86 -7.04 -46.93
N ARG A 602 -3.16 -7.05 -46.60
CA ARG A 602 -4.27 -7.13 -47.56
C ARG A 602 -4.63 -5.78 -48.19
N GLY A 603 -3.88 -4.72 -47.87
CA GLY A 603 -4.07 -3.37 -48.42
C GLY A 603 -4.97 -2.44 -47.59
N ALA A 604 -5.33 -2.81 -46.35
CA ALA A 604 -6.11 -1.92 -45.50
C ALA A 604 -5.27 -0.74 -45.00
N ASP A 605 -5.81 0.48 -45.09
CA ASP A 605 -5.27 1.63 -44.34
C ASP A 605 -5.78 1.56 -42.90
N ILE A 606 -5.00 0.88 -42.03
CA ILE A 606 -5.37 0.56 -40.65
C ILE A 606 -4.24 0.91 -39.66
N GLU A 607 -4.65 1.36 -38.47
CA GLU A 607 -3.78 1.62 -37.31
C GLU A 607 -4.41 1.10 -36.01
N LEU A 608 -3.55 0.73 -35.05
CA LEU A 608 -3.92 0.18 -33.75
C LEU A 608 -3.56 1.17 -32.64
N HIS A 609 -4.52 1.50 -31.78
CA HIS A 609 -4.32 2.28 -30.56
C HIS A 609 -4.45 1.37 -29.35
N VAL A 610 -3.37 1.20 -28.60
CA VAL A 610 -3.35 0.47 -27.33
C VAL A 610 -3.25 1.50 -26.20
N VAL A 611 -4.26 1.57 -25.33
CA VAL A 611 -4.40 2.62 -24.33
C VAL A 611 -4.45 2.02 -22.91
N GLY A 612 -3.38 2.22 -22.15
CA GLY A 612 -3.22 1.75 -20.78
C GLY A 612 -1.78 1.31 -20.48
N GLY A 613 -1.48 1.06 -19.21
CA GLY A 613 -0.15 0.58 -18.82
C GLY A 613 0.07 -0.87 -19.23
N LEU A 614 1.27 -1.20 -19.73
CA LEU A 614 1.64 -2.59 -20.00
C LEU A 614 1.95 -3.32 -18.69
N ASP A 615 1.31 -4.47 -18.48
CA ASP A 615 1.78 -5.43 -17.49
C ASP A 615 3.17 -5.97 -17.86
N ARG A 616 3.93 -6.42 -16.85
CA ARG A 616 5.27 -6.99 -17.02
C ARG A 616 5.30 -8.13 -18.05
N GLU A 617 4.27 -8.96 -18.09
CA GLU A 617 4.20 -10.07 -19.05
C GLU A 617 3.91 -9.61 -20.49
N CYS A 618 3.49 -8.35 -20.66
CA CYS A 618 3.17 -7.73 -21.95
C CYS A 618 4.29 -6.81 -22.49
N GLU A 619 5.42 -6.66 -21.79
CA GLU A 619 6.54 -5.80 -22.19
C GLU A 619 7.15 -6.15 -23.56
N THR A 620 6.92 -7.38 -24.04
CA THR A 620 7.44 -7.85 -25.34
C THR A 620 6.53 -7.53 -26.53
N LEU A 621 5.31 -7.00 -26.30
CA LEU A 621 4.37 -6.68 -27.38
C LEU A 621 4.90 -5.64 -28.39
N PRO A 622 5.64 -4.59 -27.99
CA PRO A 622 6.28 -3.68 -28.96
C PRO A 622 7.26 -4.39 -29.90
N ASN A 623 8.06 -5.34 -29.38
CA ASN A 623 8.97 -6.15 -30.19
C ASN A 623 8.21 -7.09 -31.13
N LEU A 624 7.04 -7.60 -30.72
CA LEU A 624 6.16 -8.37 -31.58
C LEU A 624 5.61 -7.49 -32.71
N ALA A 625 5.19 -6.25 -32.42
CA ALA A 625 4.73 -5.31 -33.43
C ALA A 625 5.82 -5.01 -34.48
N GLU A 626 7.08 -4.89 -34.07
CA GLU A 626 8.23 -4.76 -34.99
C GLU A 626 8.38 -6.01 -35.87
N LYS A 627 8.39 -7.20 -35.28
CA LYS A 627 8.50 -8.48 -36.03
C LYS A 627 7.39 -8.68 -37.05
N LEU A 628 6.20 -8.18 -36.76
CA LEU A 628 5.03 -8.24 -37.65
C LEU A 628 5.00 -7.09 -38.68
N GLY A 629 5.97 -6.17 -38.67
CA GLY A 629 5.96 -5.00 -39.54
C GLY A 629 4.85 -3.98 -39.21
N ALA A 630 4.24 -4.08 -38.03
CA ALA A 630 3.11 -3.25 -37.59
C ALA A 630 3.52 -2.09 -36.66
N GLN A 631 4.82 -1.93 -36.36
CA GLN A 631 5.33 -0.91 -35.44
C GLN A 631 4.87 0.51 -35.82
N SER A 632 5.02 0.91 -37.09
CA SER A 632 4.65 2.26 -37.56
C SER A 632 3.15 2.54 -37.55
N ARG A 633 2.33 1.50 -37.37
CA ARG A 633 0.87 1.56 -37.33
C ARG A 633 0.31 1.34 -35.92
N THR A 634 1.18 1.06 -34.94
CA THR A 634 0.77 0.76 -33.57
C THR A 634 1.15 1.91 -32.66
N HIS A 635 0.14 2.56 -32.07
CA HIS A 635 0.29 3.67 -31.14
C HIS A 635 0.08 3.18 -29.72
N TRP A 636 1.16 3.20 -28.95
CA TRP A 636 1.14 2.88 -27.52
C TRP A 636 0.88 4.15 -26.71
N HIS A 637 -0.25 4.19 -26.02
CA HIS A 637 -0.59 5.23 -25.06
C HIS A 637 -0.48 4.57 -23.69
N ASP A 638 0.49 5.00 -22.88
CA ASP A 638 0.59 4.57 -21.48
C ASP A 638 -0.65 5.04 -20.69
N ARG A 639 -0.65 4.95 -19.37
CA ARG A 639 -1.71 5.52 -18.53
C ARG A 639 -1.83 7.03 -18.77
N VAL A 640 -2.90 7.41 -19.46
CA VAL A 640 -3.25 8.80 -19.77
C VAL A 640 -4.46 9.25 -18.95
N GLU A 641 -4.62 10.57 -18.82
CA GLU A 641 -5.74 11.16 -18.10
C GLU A 641 -7.11 10.75 -18.70
N PRO A 642 -8.18 10.64 -17.89
CA PRO A 642 -9.49 10.16 -18.35
C PRO A 642 -10.06 10.90 -19.58
N THR A 643 -9.83 12.22 -19.67
CA THR A 643 -10.24 13.02 -20.83
C THR A 643 -9.56 12.55 -22.11
N ARG A 644 -8.27 12.21 -22.04
CA ARG A 644 -7.50 11.70 -23.18
C ARG A 644 -7.94 10.29 -23.58
N VAL A 645 -8.28 9.43 -22.62
CA VAL A 645 -8.88 8.12 -22.91
C VAL A 645 -10.14 8.30 -23.75
N LEU A 646 -11.03 9.22 -23.36
CA LEU A 646 -12.27 9.50 -24.09
C LEU A 646 -12.01 10.09 -25.48
N GLU A 647 -11.03 10.97 -25.64
CA GLU A 647 -10.65 11.48 -26.96
C GLU A 647 -10.19 10.37 -27.90
N ILE A 648 -9.34 9.45 -27.43
CA ILE A 648 -8.86 8.33 -28.25
C ILE A 648 -10.01 7.38 -28.55
N LEU A 649 -10.82 7.04 -27.54
CA LEU A 649 -11.99 6.18 -27.69
C LEU A 649 -13.00 6.77 -28.70
N ARG A 650 -13.18 8.09 -28.70
CA ARG A 650 -14.02 8.76 -29.71
C ARG A 650 -13.45 8.71 -31.12
N SER A 651 -12.16 8.46 -31.25
CA SER A 651 -11.48 8.39 -32.54
C SER A 651 -11.44 6.99 -33.13
N VAL A 652 -11.81 5.92 -32.41
CA VAL A 652 -11.71 4.55 -32.95
C VAL A 652 -12.92 4.17 -33.80
N ASP A 653 -12.70 3.27 -34.75
CA ASP A 653 -13.75 2.69 -35.60
C ASP A 653 -14.22 1.34 -35.09
N LEU A 654 -13.31 0.58 -34.49
CA LEU A 654 -13.57 -0.76 -33.97
C LEU A 654 -12.87 -0.91 -32.62
N CYS A 655 -13.58 -1.38 -31.61
CA CYS A 655 -12.96 -1.78 -30.35
C CYS A 655 -12.68 -3.28 -30.35
N ALA A 656 -11.47 -3.68 -30.00
CA ALA A 656 -11.12 -5.05 -29.68
C ALA A 656 -10.95 -5.17 -28.16
N ALA A 657 -11.94 -5.76 -27.51
CA ALA A 657 -11.99 -5.94 -26.06
C ALA A 657 -12.01 -7.44 -25.76
N LEU A 658 -10.93 -8.12 -26.16
CA LEU A 658 -10.74 -9.53 -25.85
C LEU A 658 -10.38 -9.68 -24.38
N TRP A 659 -10.85 -10.76 -23.78
CA TRP A 659 -10.57 -11.06 -22.39
C TRP A 659 -10.75 -12.56 -22.16
N TYR A 660 -9.69 -13.33 -22.40
CA TYR A 660 -9.68 -14.76 -22.16
C TYR A 660 -8.36 -15.19 -21.52
N PRO A 661 -8.41 -15.92 -20.38
CA PRO A 661 -9.59 -16.31 -19.60
C PRO A 661 -10.35 -15.10 -19.00
N THR A 662 -11.66 -15.25 -18.77
CA THR A 662 -12.58 -14.17 -18.34
C THR A 662 -12.25 -13.54 -16.98
N LEU A 663 -11.52 -14.23 -16.10
CA LEU A 663 -11.25 -13.84 -14.69
C LEU A 663 -12.48 -13.30 -13.93
N GLY A 664 -13.71 -13.61 -14.37
CA GLY A 664 -14.97 -13.15 -13.75
C GLY A 664 -15.22 -11.64 -13.80
N LYS A 665 -14.48 -10.88 -14.63
CA LYS A 665 -14.64 -9.42 -14.74
C LYS A 665 -15.71 -9.06 -15.77
N THR A 666 -16.34 -7.90 -15.56
CA THR A 666 -17.20 -7.26 -16.57
C THR A 666 -16.44 -6.06 -17.16
N PRO A 667 -15.87 -6.15 -18.38
CA PRO A 667 -14.99 -5.09 -18.89
C PRO A 667 -15.77 -3.81 -19.22
N ALA A 668 -15.57 -2.77 -18.39
CA ALA A 668 -16.17 -1.44 -18.52
C ALA A 668 -16.08 -0.83 -19.93
N VAL A 669 -14.95 -1.03 -20.62
CA VAL A 669 -14.73 -0.53 -22.00
C VAL A 669 -15.77 -1.07 -22.99
N VAL A 670 -16.20 -2.31 -22.83
CA VAL A 670 -17.17 -2.90 -23.76
C VAL A 670 -18.48 -2.13 -23.65
N TRP A 671 -18.93 -1.82 -22.44
CA TRP A 671 -20.20 -1.13 -22.24
C TRP A 671 -20.12 0.32 -22.68
N ARG A 672 -18.98 0.99 -22.46
CA ARG A 672 -18.75 2.36 -22.93
C ARG A 672 -18.76 2.44 -24.46
N THR A 673 -18.12 1.49 -25.14
CA THR A 673 -18.10 1.44 -26.61
C THR A 673 -19.47 1.11 -27.19
N LEU A 674 -20.23 0.21 -26.56
CA LEU A 674 -21.62 -0.06 -26.96
C LEU A 674 -22.54 1.14 -26.76
N GLN A 675 -22.43 1.87 -25.66
CA GLN A 675 -23.19 3.11 -25.43
C GLN A 675 -22.92 4.18 -26.49
N GLN A 676 -21.72 4.19 -27.04
CA GLN A 676 -21.31 5.17 -28.04
C GLN A 676 -21.50 4.70 -29.48
N GLY A 677 -22.10 3.52 -29.68
CA GLY A 677 -22.36 2.96 -31.01
C GLY A 677 -21.09 2.57 -31.77
N ILE A 678 -19.99 2.26 -31.06
CA ILE A 678 -18.76 1.75 -31.67
C ILE A 678 -18.91 0.22 -31.82
N PRO A 679 -18.71 -0.35 -33.03
CA PRO A 679 -18.59 -1.78 -33.21
C PRO A 679 -17.51 -2.37 -32.31
N THR A 680 -17.82 -3.46 -31.60
CA THR A 680 -16.90 -4.09 -30.64
C THR A 680 -16.78 -5.58 -30.88
N ILE A 681 -15.54 -6.10 -30.79
CA ILE A 681 -15.20 -7.52 -30.81
C ILE A 681 -14.84 -7.94 -29.38
N VAL A 682 -15.43 -9.03 -28.91
CA VAL A 682 -15.22 -9.59 -27.56
C VAL A 682 -14.98 -11.09 -27.61
N SER A 683 -14.35 -11.63 -26.57
CA SER A 683 -14.29 -13.09 -26.35
C SER A 683 -15.69 -13.61 -25.96
N ASN A 684 -16.10 -14.75 -26.53
CA ASN A 684 -17.40 -15.39 -26.26
C ASN A 684 -17.40 -16.14 -24.92
N VAL A 685 -17.29 -15.41 -23.82
CA VAL A 685 -17.14 -15.98 -22.47
C VAL A 685 -17.72 -15.03 -21.41
N GLY A 686 -18.21 -15.58 -20.30
CA GLY A 686 -18.68 -14.81 -19.14
C GLY A 686 -19.78 -13.81 -19.51
N ALA A 687 -19.71 -12.60 -18.92
CA ALA A 687 -20.66 -11.53 -19.18
C ALA A 687 -20.73 -11.10 -20.67
N CYS A 688 -19.64 -11.28 -21.43
CA CYS A 688 -19.60 -10.93 -22.85
C CYS A 688 -20.39 -11.91 -23.73
N ALA A 689 -20.64 -13.14 -23.27
CA ALA A 689 -21.42 -14.13 -24.02
C ALA A 689 -22.90 -13.75 -24.14
N GLU A 690 -23.43 -12.99 -23.15
CA GLU A 690 -24.81 -12.51 -23.10
C GLU A 690 -25.10 -11.35 -24.06
N LEU A 691 -24.06 -10.78 -24.66
CA LEU A 691 -24.23 -9.58 -25.47
C LEU A 691 -25.00 -9.85 -26.76
N PRO A 692 -25.78 -8.86 -27.23
CA PRO A 692 -26.51 -8.98 -28.48
C PRO A 692 -25.58 -9.14 -29.68
N ASP A 693 -26.07 -9.72 -30.77
CA ASP A 693 -25.27 -10.08 -31.97
C ASP A 693 -24.67 -8.88 -32.73
N VAL A 694 -25.09 -7.67 -32.37
CA VAL A 694 -24.43 -6.43 -32.79
C VAL A 694 -22.98 -6.38 -32.29
N VAL A 695 -22.67 -7.06 -31.20
CA VAL A 695 -21.31 -7.28 -30.70
C VAL A 695 -20.76 -8.57 -31.30
N ARG A 696 -19.58 -8.51 -31.90
CA ARG A 696 -18.96 -9.69 -32.51
C ARG A 696 -18.24 -10.50 -31.45
N LYS A 697 -18.76 -11.70 -31.18
CA LYS A 697 -18.20 -12.65 -30.21
C LYS A 697 -17.27 -13.63 -30.94
N VAL A 698 -16.01 -13.71 -30.54
CA VAL A 698 -15.04 -14.68 -31.07
C VAL A 698 -14.86 -15.88 -30.14
N THR A 699 -14.56 -17.04 -30.71
CA THR A 699 -14.27 -18.26 -29.92
C THR A 699 -13.05 -18.07 -29.01
N THR A 700 -12.99 -18.86 -27.94
CA THR A 700 -11.84 -18.92 -27.02
C THR A 700 -10.83 -20.00 -27.42
N ASP A 701 -11.10 -20.78 -28.47
CA ASP A 701 -10.13 -21.72 -29.04
C ASP A 701 -8.91 -20.98 -29.58
N ALA A 702 -7.72 -21.35 -29.11
CA ALA A 702 -6.49 -20.60 -29.35
C ALA A 702 -6.07 -20.50 -30.83
N VAL A 703 -6.46 -21.49 -31.66
CA VAL A 703 -6.15 -21.54 -33.09
C VAL A 703 -7.23 -20.77 -33.87
N LEU A 704 -8.49 -21.12 -33.67
CA LEU A 704 -9.61 -20.53 -34.42
C LEU A 704 -9.82 -19.05 -34.11
N VAL A 705 -9.50 -18.59 -32.90
CA VAL A 705 -9.61 -17.18 -32.52
C VAL A 705 -8.74 -16.28 -33.39
N GLN A 706 -7.53 -16.73 -33.75
CA GLN A 706 -6.60 -15.92 -34.55
C GLN A 706 -7.14 -15.71 -35.96
N GLU A 707 -7.58 -16.78 -36.61
CA GLU A 707 -8.14 -16.71 -37.97
C GLU A 707 -9.42 -15.87 -38.01
N THR A 708 -10.29 -16.06 -37.00
CA THR A 708 -11.54 -15.30 -36.87
C THR A 708 -11.26 -13.80 -36.69
N LEU A 709 -10.28 -13.43 -35.85
CA LEU A 709 -9.89 -12.04 -35.63
C LEU A 709 -9.31 -11.40 -36.89
N CYS A 710 -8.39 -12.10 -37.57
CA CYS A 710 -7.82 -11.64 -38.83
C CYS A 710 -8.92 -11.34 -39.85
N GLU A 711 -9.90 -12.24 -40.00
CA GLU A 711 -10.97 -12.07 -40.97
C GLU A 711 -11.95 -10.95 -40.57
N LEU A 712 -12.36 -10.88 -39.30
CA LEU A 712 -13.27 -9.84 -38.83
C LEU A 712 -12.66 -8.43 -38.94
N ILE A 713 -11.41 -8.25 -38.48
CA ILE A 713 -10.71 -6.96 -38.55
C ILE A 713 -10.46 -6.57 -40.00
N SER A 714 -10.00 -7.50 -40.85
CA SER A 714 -9.84 -7.24 -42.29
C SER A 714 -11.14 -6.82 -42.94
N ARG A 715 -12.24 -7.53 -42.65
CA ARG A 715 -13.56 -7.22 -43.23
C ARG A 715 -14.07 -5.87 -42.78
N HIS A 716 -13.89 -5.50 -41.51
CA HIS A 716 -14.25 -4.16 -41.03
C HIS A 716 -13.42 -3.06 -41.69
N ALA A 717 -12.13 -3.29 -41.95
CA ALA A 717 -11.24 -2.30 -42.51
C ALA A 717 -11.35 -2.17 -44.05
N LEU A 718 -11.67 -3.26 -44.76
CA LEU A 718 -11.69 -3.31 -46.23
C LEU A 718 -13.09 -3.18 -46.85
N ASP A 719 -14.15 -3.60 -46.14
CA ASP A 719 -15.53 -3.52 -46.62
C ASP A 719 -16.30 -2.40 -45.90
N GLU A 720 -16.27 -1.21 -46.51
CA GLU A 720 -16.93 -0.01 -45.99
C GLU A 720 -18.45 -0.20 -45.81
N ARG A 721 -19.10 -1.01 -46.66
CA ARG A 721 -20.54 -1.29 -46.54
C ARG A 721 -20.81 -2.14 -45.31
N TYR A 722 -20.02 -3.20 -45.11
CA TYR A 722 -20.11 -4.05 -43.93
C TYR A 722 -19.85 -3.25 -42.65
N HIS A 723 -18.81 -2.42 -42.62
CA HIS A 723 -18.50 -1.60 -41.45
C HIS A 723 -19.59 -0.58 -41.15
N ARG A 724 -20.07 0.18 -42.15
CA ARG A 724 -21.18 1.12 -41.96
C ARG A 724 -22.44 0.44 -41.43
N ALA A 725 -22.78 -0.74 -41.95
CA ALA A 725 -23.92 -1.49 -41.45
C ALA A 725 -23.72 -1.97 -40.00
N ALA A 726 -22.51 -2.41 -39.63
CA ALA A 726 -22.19 -2.78 -38.25
C ALA A 726 -22.29 -1.58 -37.30
N ARG A 727 -21.79 -0.41 -37.72
CA ARG A 727 -21.84 0.83 -36.94
C ARG A 727 -23.26 1.35 -36.78
N GLN A 728 -24.07 1.28 -37.83
CA GLN A 728 -25.49 1.62 -37.75
C GLN A 728 -26.22 0.72 -36.74
N ARG A 729 -26.01 -0.60 -36.80
CA ARG A 729 -26.60 -1.53 -35.81
C ARG A 729 -26.15 -1.21 -34.38
N ALA A 730 -24.86 -0.90 -34.18
CA ALA A 730 -24.33 -0.54 -32.86
C ALA A 730 -24.96 0.76 -32.34
N ALA A 731 -25.08 1.78 -33.20
CA ALA A 731 -25.74 3.03 -32.89
C ALA A 731 -27.24 2.85 -32.55
N ASP A 732 -27.94 2.01 -33.30
CA ASP A 732 -29.36 1.75 -33.06
C ASP A 732 -29.57 0.99 -31.75
N HIS A 733 -28.71 0.01 -31.45
CA HIS A 733 -28.71 -0.66 -30.14
C HIS A 733 -28.41 0.31 -29.00
N ALA A 734 -27.42 1.19 -29.17
CA ALA A 734 -27.06 2.19 -28.18
C ALA A 734 -28.25 3.09 -27.82
N ARG A 735 -28.92 3.62 -28.85
CA ARG A 735 -30.10 4.48 -28.69
C ARG A 735 -31.30 3.74 -28.11
N ALA A 736 -31.47 2.45 -28.38
CA ALA A 736 -32.62 1.70 -27.90
C ALA A 736 -32.44 1.21 -26.45
N GLU A 737 -31.27 0.67 -26.11
CA GLU A 737 -31.09 -0.18 -24.93
C GLU A 737 -30.02 0.35 -23.94
N ARG A 738 -29.27 1.40 -24.29
CA ARG A 738 -28.09 1.85 -23.53
C ARG A 738 -28.13 3.31 -23.11
N GLN A 739 -29.34 3.87 -23.02
CA GLN A 739 -29.56 5.23 -22.54
C GLN A 739 -29.33 5.34 -21.02
N PHE A 740 -28.67 6.42 -20.61
CA PHE A 740 -28.27 6.63 -19.22
C PHE A 740 -29.46 6.85 -18.27
N ALA A 741 -30.41 7.69 -18.66
CA ALA A 741 -31.52 8.06 -17.78
C ALA A 741 -32.48 6.89 -17.47
N PRO A 742 -32.94 6.07 -18.45
CA PRO A 742 -33.78 4.91 -18.16
C PRO A 742 -33.12 3.88 -17.25
N ILE A 743 -31.83 3.59 -17.45
CA ILE A 743 -31.08 2.63 -16.62
C ILE A 743 -30.85 3.19 -15.21
N SER A 744 -30.57 4.49 -15.07
CA SER A 744 -30.49 5.15 -13.75
C SER A 744 -31.82 5.07 -12.98
N ALA A 745 -32.94 5.26 -13.68
CA ALA A 745 -34.27 5.12 -13.10
C ALA A 745 -34.58 3.66 -12.70
N GLN A 746 -34.13 2.69 -13.50
CA GLN A 746 -34.21 1.27 -13.13
C GLN A 746 -33.40 0.98 -11.86
N TYR A 747 -32.18 1.53 -11.75
CA TYR A 747 -31.35 1.36 -10.57
C TYR A 747 -32.06 1.88 -9.31
N LEU A 748 -32.68 3.07 -9.38
CA LEU A 748 -33.41 3.65 -8.25
C LEU A 748 -34.60 2.77 -7.82
N ARG A 749 -35.41 2.27 -8.77
CA ARG A 749 -36.52 1.34 -8.47
C ARG A 749 -36.02 0.06 -7.80
N LEU A 750 -34.89 -0.49 -8.27
CA LEU A 750 -34.30 -1.67 -7.66
C LEU A 750 -33.84 -1.40 -6.22
N LEU A 751 -33.30 -0.22 -5.92
CA LEU A 751 -32.96 0.12 -4.54
C LEU A 751 -34.20 0.16 -3.65
N GLU A 752 -35.34 0.65 -4.16
CA GLU A 752 -36.62 0.65 -3.44
C GLU A 752 -37.14 -0.76 -3.19
N GLU A 753 -37.08 -1.65 -4.19
CA GLU A 753 -37.44 -3.07 -4.05
C GLU A 753 -36.54 -3.81 -3.05
N LEU A 754 -35.25 -3.46 -3.03
CA LEU A 754 -34.24 -4.07 -2.18
C LEU A 754 -34.17 -3.43 -0.78
N ARG A 755 -35.08 -2.50 -0.43
CA ARG A 755 -35.14 -1.90 0.91
C ARG A 755 -35.43 -2.96 1.95
N VAL A 756 -34.36 -3.39 2.64
CA VAL A 756 -34.44 -4.20 3.85
C VAL A 756 -33.84 -3.37 4.99
N PRO A 757 -34.52 -3.21 6.14
CA PRO A 757 -33.97 -2.45 7.26
C PRO A 757 -32.57 -2.96 7.62
N ALA A 758 -31.59 -2.06 7.73
CA ALA A 758 -30.21 -2.41 8.09
C ALA A 758 -30.20 -3.28 9.35
N ARG A 759 -29.74 -4.53 9.23
CA ARG A 759 -29.50 -5.42 10.37
C ARG A 759 -28.00 -5.62 10.52
N PRO A 760 -27.45 -5.54 11.74
CA PRO A 760 -26.08 -5.98 11.99
C PRO A 760 -25.92 -7.43 11.54
N THR A 761 -24.87 -7.71 10.77
CA THR A 761 -24.51 -9.06 10.34
C THR A 761 -24.20 -9.94 11.56
N GLN A 762 -24.74 -11.16 11.58
CA GLN A 762 -24.46 -12.15 12.63
C GLN A 762 -23.19 -12.97 12.35
N THR A 763 -22.72 -12.98 11.10
CA THR A 763 -21.56 -13.75 10.61
C THR A 763 -20.47 -12.80 10.13
N SER A 764 -19.42 -12.61 10.93
CA SER A 764 -18.34 -11.67 10.66
C SER A 764 -16.99 -12.39 10.71
N TRP A 765 -16.38 -12.58 9.54
CA TRP A 765 -15.07 -13.24 9.39
C TRP A 765 -13.90 -12.25 9.47
N LEU A 766 -14.11 -10.95 9.17
CA LEU A 766 -13.03 -9.95 9.27
C LEU A 766 -12.72 -9.57 10.73
N ARG A 767 -13.63 -9.74 11.68
CA ARG A 767 -13.30 -9.63 13.12
C ARG A 767 -12.30 -10.67 13.62
N SER A 768 -12.13 -11.76 12.86
CA SER A 768 -11.14 -12.81 13.10
C SER A 768 -9.86 -12.61 12.27
N ALA A 769 -9.84 -11.64 11.36
CA ALA A 769 -8.69 -11.21 10.56
C ALA A 769 -7.72 -10.36 11.38
#